data_AF-A0A9D9XBZ9-F1
#
_entry.id   AF-A0A9D9XBZ9-F1
#
_cell.length_a   1.000
_cell.length_b   1.000
_cell.length_c   1.000
_cell.angle_alpha   90.00
_cell.angle_beta   90.00
_cell.angle_gamma   90.00
#
_symmetry.space_group_name_H-M   'P 1'
#
loop_
_entity.id
_entity.type
_entity.pdbx_description
1 polymer ?
#
loop_
_entity_poly.entity_id
_entity_poly.type
_entity_poly.pdbx_seq_one_letter_code
_entity_poly.pdbx_strand_id
1 'polypeptide(L)'
;MNTKHFLLAVVLFAVSYVMGQNPLTIVPPKYIKNQTAFYDLPTGPAATHYHGQPAENSSNSFADPLGNLKFFIVDDKVYDHEGYLIADLTFTANSSPNTTLKGRSEVIIAPIPGECEKFYIFSMGKDYLNPTQGDKFFMNILDFTIESSINNSRQGEVYPWDGSGTPILDAGAKNANGHMALSKPRGDGSYFLFISSTDKLRVYNITQTGIALHYVLNLQATDIYQDFRAELELIEIPDPTDLVNGSRYRIALSVLRGVQVSAFQIIYYHNVVKIDLNYNGLPIANTDRTYWYLALLDTNGDPIPFIHGLEFDKTGKQLFISHTSGQLNYTNALDYVLVEQLGDTKYNITNAQNTDFQNSQIERFTFNGVDALYMINNNQFGRIITNDLNPGAFTFQPNVANFGISPSHMGMIPPGSLYNSLKLYLLPDQIDGFNYQNFYINGDDISCCKVNIPYNKSSYSTNASTLPSWTGNNNNLEAIPNSNIATIRDELRIKKGTTLTITGMEIRFAPGAKLIIEAGDNQVSGGKLILNATTLTVDTRCSSDALWDGVEVQGIYNQPQGSIYGASKQGRLILTNNSIIEHARRGVLAGSFDNSSGFYNYNPSKTGGIVVAKNAVFRNNQRDVVFRKYISPNGQNNFSSFVNCQFLVTQTLKGNVQPINHVELHNIKNVYFGGCDFKHTSSHLRQGNGIYALNSIFNVKAQCTSQSAPCTNFDPNLFENLNQGIWINAAGATSTFSSDRNVFINNLVGIRATNTNLATITRNQFKLYEASTQTTGLYLVNSTKYVVEENDFDIVASEPMPTAKTYGIVVNNSGVLPNSIYKNTFHNLYIGGQSESVNSNNDVTVAGSTGLVWKCNTFNKPIEKHDLTVINGRISYNQGLVNNGSALLANQYAASNVFSSANEPAVLEHDLFLSNANPINYVYVSNAANIRPDSYTNSLVNIQQTTVNGSQIPYDFTNACPTRLGKGKDLLAFNLIGLKAELAANGPKLDLQAEIDRTVDDLVREVLLDTTQSRDFADLIPLLSAETNKVYKDLLINTYTLQNDFTAATNLLSSISNCERTQELNAVLIDLFNMQDDNHFLSQYPNHYATLQSLSNDMNFEKTASRATTVLAALDMLYMDDSYAFYEANNERNSSITTTAADSPYLVYPNPFENEITVIGNELTNRKIVIVDLSGTIVYQTTIDELSETVSLAGLSHGLYLLSIYDNENHVIQTNRIIKK
;
A
#
# COMPACT_ATOMS: atom_id res chain seq x y z
N MET A 1 67.46 -8.54 11.92
CA MET A 1 68.06 -9.41 10.88
C MET A 1 66.93 -10.06 10.09
N ASN A 2 66.80 -9.68 8.82
CA ASN A 2 66.33 -10.43 7.65
C ASN A 2 65.03 -11.28 7.70
N THR A 3 63.95 -10.83 7.01
CA THR A 3 63.35 -11.35 5.74
C THR A 3 62.52 -12.65 5.90
N LYS A 4 61.32 -12.88 5.33
CA LYS A 4 60.56 -12.33 4.19
C LYS A 4 59.18 -13.07 4.10
N HIS A 5 58.13 -12.39 3.60
CA HIS A 5 56.79 -12.85 3.11
C HIS A 5 55.74 -13.30 4.16
N PHE A 6 54.44 -12.91 4.14
CA PHE A 6 53.49 -12.62 3.06
C PHE A 6 52.49 -11.51 3.49
N LEU A 7 52.19 -10.59 2.56
CA LEU A 7 51.19 -9.52 2.67
C LEU A 7 49.85 -10.03 2.08
N LEU A 8 48.71 -9.80 2.74
CA LEU A 8 47.44 -9.59 2.05
C LEU A 8 46.63 -8.56 2.84
N ALA A 9 46.54 -7.36 2.28
CA ALA A 9 45.78 -6.24 2.81
C ALA A 9 44.35 -6.28 2.23
N VAL A 10 43.33 -6.13 3.08
CA VAL A 10 41.98 -5.73 2.65
C VAL A 10 41.86 -4.25 2.97
N VAL A 11 42.15 -3.42 1.97
CA VAL A 11 41.81 -2.00 1.96
C VAL A 11 40.42 -1.90 1.35
N LEU A 12 39.44 -1.50 2.16
CA LEU A 12 38.15 -1.00 1.68
C LEU A 12 38.41 0.32 0.94
N PHE A 13 38.58 0.22 -0.38
CA PHE A 13 38.52 1.37 -1.27
C PHE A 13 37.05 1.59 -1.65
N ALA A 14 36.38 2.49 -0.93
CA ALA A 14 35.27 3.23 -1.52
C ALA A 14 35.90 4.29 -2.44
N VAL A 15 36.30 3.89 -3.64
CA VAL A 15 36.52 4.86 -4.71
C VAL A 15 35.14 5.25 -5.18
N SER A 16 34.69 6.44 -4.82
CA SER A 16 33.68 7.17 -5.57
C SER A 16 34.26 7.46 -6.95
N TYR A 17 34.22 6.47 -7.84
CA TYR A 17 34.33 6.74 -9.26
C TYR A 17 33.10 7.58 -9.60
N VAL A 18 33.34 8.80 -10.10
CA VAL A 18 32.34 9.54 -10.86
C VAL A 18 32.14 8.74 -12.14
N MET A 19 31.30 7.70 -12.08
CA MET A 19 31.01 6.84 -13.22
C MET A 19 29.98 7.56 -14.08
N GLY A 20 30.40 7.96 -15.28
CA GLY A 20 29.54 8.58 -16.26
C GLY A 20 28.55 7.60 -16.89
N GLN A 21 27.71 8.16 -17.77
CA GLN A 21 26.58 7.55 -18.49
C GLN A 21 26.89 6.16 -19.10
N ASN A 22 28.07 5.95 -19.69
CA ASN A 22 28.56 4.63 -20.08
C ASN A 22 30.10 4.64 -20.10
N PRO A 23 30.82 3.70 -19.46
CA PRO A 23 32.27 3.63 -19.54
C PRO A 23 32.79 3.15 -20.91
N LEU A 24 31.94 2.55 -21.75
CA LEU A 24 32.31 2.04 -23.06
C LEU A 24 32.32 3.14 -24.12
N THR A 25 33.50 3.68 -24.41
CA THR A 25 33.74 4.39 -25.68
C THR A 25 34.44 3.44 -26.65
N ILE A 26 33.67 2.54 -27.26
CA ILE A 26 34.21 1.60 -28.24
C ILE A 26 33.75 2.00 -29.63
N VAL A 27 34.70 2.26 -30.51
CA VAL A 27 34.46 2.57 -31.92
C VAL A 27 35.20 1.57 -32.81
N PRO A 28 34.72 1.31 -34.03
CA PRO A 28 35.44 0.55 -35.05
C PRO A 28 36.93 0.95 -35.16
N PRO A 29 37.89 0.01 -35.06
CA PRO A 29 39.33 0.30 -35.11
C PRO A 29 39.76 1.05 -36.37
N LYS A 30 39.14 0.77 -37.53
CA LYS A 30 39.46 1.48 -38.78
C LYS A 30 38.95 2.93 -38.81
N TYR A 31 38.22 3.39 -37.80
CA TYR A 31 37.89 4.80 -37.64
C TYR A 31 39.07 5.65 -37.15
N ILE A 32 40.11 5.04 -36.56
CA ILE A 32 41.19 5.80 -35.91
C ILE A 32 42.43 5.82 -36.80
N LYS A 33 42.88 7.02 -37.20
CA LYS A 33 44.06 7.16 -38.08
C LYS A 33 45.40 7.07 -37.34
N ASN A 34 45.45 7.38 -36.04
CA ASN A 34 46.63 7.27 -35.18
C ASN A 34 46.22 6.80 -33.77
N GLN A 35 46.62 5.58 -33.38
CA GLN A 35 46.27 4.98 -32.08
C GLN A 35 46.89 5.74 -30.90
N THR A 36 46.09 6.45 -30.12
CA THR A 36 46.53 6.89 -28.77
C THR A 36 45.42 6.99 -27.71
N ALA A 37 44.12 6.77 -27.98
CA ALA A 37 43.11 7.10 -26.96
C ALA A 37 41.77 6.33 -26.89
N PHE A 38 41.43 5.39 -27.77
CA PHE A 38 40.15 4.65 -27.72
C PHE A 38 40.34 3.15 -27.47
N TYR A 39 39.34 2.51 -26.87
CA TYR A 39 39.24 1.04 -26.85
C TYR A 39 38.71 0.58 -28.21
N ASP A 40 39.49 -0.26 -28.88
CA ASP A 40 39.17 -0.81 -30.20
C ASP A 40 38.13 -1.95 -30.06
N LEU A 41 37.12 -2.00 -30.95
CA LEU A 41 36.28 -3.21 -31.04
C LEU A 41 37.17 -4.43 -31.32
N PRO A 42 36.95 -5.57 -30.65
CA PRO A 42 37.75 -6.78 -30.84
C PRO A 42 37.78 -7.21 -32.32
N THR A 43 38.97 -7.49 -32.84
CA THR A 43 39.14 -8.02 -34.21
C THR A 43 39.88 -9.34 -34.18
N GLY A 44 39.59 -10.19 -35.16
CA GLY A 44 40.26 -11.48 -35.28
C GLY A 44 40.52 -11.89 -36.73
N PRO A 45 41.35 -12.93 -36.93
CA PRO A 45 41.74 -13.38 -38.26
C PRO A 45 40.74 -14.35 -38.92
N ALA A 46 39.83 -14.97 -38.14
CA ALA A 46 38.86 -15.93 -38.71
C ALA A 46 37.75 -15.20 -39.48
N ALA A 47 37.18 -15.86 -40.50
CA ALA A 47 36.11 -15.27 -41.34
C ALA A 47 34.83 -14.93 -40.56
N THR A 48 34.63 -15.54 -39.39
CA THR A 48 33.52 -15.24 -38.47
C THR A 48 33.84 -14.09 -37.51
N HIS A 49 35.04 -13.51 -37.53
CA HIS A 49 35.37 -12.36 -36.71
C HIS A 49 34.96 -11.05 -37.36
N TYR A 50 34.75 -10.05 -36.52
CA TYR A 50 34.81 -8.66 -36.91
C TYR A 50 36.23 -8.29 -37.36
N HIS A 51 36.34 -7.56 -38.49
CA HIS A 51 37.62 -7.20 -39.10
C HIS A 51 37.87 -5.69 -39.05
N GLY A 52 37.23 -4.99 -38.11
CA GLY A 52 37.42 -3.57 -37.87
C GLY A 52 36.72 -2.65 -38.86
N GLN A 53 35.84 -3.17 -39.73
CA GLN A 53 35.15 -2.36 -40.74
C GLN A 53 34.20 -1.31 -40.12
N PRO A 54 34.20 -0.06 -40.63
CA PRO A 54 33.15 0.92 -40.37
C PRO A 54 31.73 0.36 -40.39
N ALA A 55 30.85 0.86 -39.51
CA ALA A 55 29.41 0.76 -39.73
C ALA A 55 29.03 1.61 -40.94
N GLU A 56 28.15 1.08 -41.80
CA GLU A 56 27.60 1.81 -42.94
C GLU A 56 26.31 2.57 -42.56
N ASN A 57 25.55 2.07 -41.58
CA ASN A 57 24.21 2.54 -41.22
C ASN A 57 23.99 2.71 -39.71
N SER A 58 24.47 1.80 -38.87
CA SER A 58 24.32 1.95 -37.40
C SER A 58 25.29 1.05 -36.63
N SER A 59 25.63 1.44 -35.40
CA SER A 59 26.39 0.60 -34.47
C SER A 59 26.06 0.92 -33.04
N ASN A 60 26.07 -0.08 -32.16
CA ASN A 60 25.93 0.11 -30.72
C ASN A 60 26.65 -1.01 -29.96
N SER A 61 26.91 -0.84 -28.67
CA SER A 61 27.57 -1.83 -27.83
C SER A 61 27.01 -1.83 -26.41
N PHE A 62 27.15 -2.97 -25.73
CA PHE A 62 26.63 -3.14 -24.39
C PHE A 62 27.69 -3.66 -23.43
N ALA A 63 27.67 -3.17 -22.19
CA ALA A 63 28.64 -3.53 -21.16
C ALA A 63 28.15 -4.66 -20.24
N ASP A 64 29.08 -5.45 -19.71
CA ASP A 64 28.84 -6.38 -18.63
C ASP A 64 28.77 -5.66 -17.25
N PRO A 65 28.43 -6.36 -16.15
CA PRO A 65 28.38 -5.78 -14.81
C PRO A 65 29.71 -5.19 -14.29
N LEU A 66 30.83 -5.46 -14.95
CA LEU A 66 32.16 -4.94 -14.62
C LEU A 66 32.56 -3.76 -15.52
N GLY A 67 31.70 -3.36 -16.46
CA GLY A 67 31.97 -2.31 -17.43
C GLY A 67 32.82 -2.75 -18.62
N ASN A 68 33.05 -4.05 -18.82
CA ASN A 68 33.72 -4.56 -20.02
C ASN A 68 32.71 -4.74 -21.15
N LEU A 69 33.18 -4.81 -22.39
CA LEU A 69 32.33 -5.15 -23.54
C LEU A 69 31.68 -6.52 -23.33
N LYS A 70 30.35 -6.61 -23.43
CA LYS A 70 29.61 -7.88 -23.45
C LYS A 70 29.33 -8.34 -24.88
N PHE A 71 28.85 -7.43 -25.70
CA PHE A 71 28.61 -7.63 -27.14
C PHE A 71 28.49 -6.29 -27.86
N PHE A 72 28.56 -6.32 -29.18
CA PHE A 72 28.37 -5.15 -30.02
C PHE A 72 27.65 -5.48 -31.33
N ILE A 73 27.07 -4.45 -31.92
CA ILE A 73 26.32 -4.50 -33.17
C ILE A 73 27.00 -3.56 -34.16
N VAL A 74 27.27 -4.06 -35.36
CA VAL A 74 27.71 -3.26 -36.51
C VAL A 74 26.79 -3.61 -37.67
N ASP A 75 26.00 -2.63 -38.08
CA ASP A 75 24.92 -2.79 -39.05
C ASP A 75 23.96 -3.93 -38.65
N ASP A 76 23.85 -4.97 -39.47
CA ASP A 76 22.99 -6.13 -39.26
C ASP A 76 23.62 -7.22 -38.40
N LYS A 77 24.88 -7.06 -37.97
CA LYS A 77 25.65 -8.15 -37.37
C LYS A 77 25.89 -7.94 -35.88
N VAL A 78 25.66 -9.00 -35.11
CA VAL A 78 25.88 -9.04 -33.66
C VAL A 78 27.11 -9.89 -33.36
N TYR A 79 28.04 -9.31 -32.61
CA TYR A 79 29.31 -9.94 -32.23
C TYR A 79 29.44 -10.04 -30.71
N ASP A 80 30.04 -11.12 -30.22
CA ASP A 80 30.37 -11.27 -28.80
C ASP A 80 31.56 -10.36 -28.38
N HIS A 81 31.86 -10.34 -27.08
CA HIS A 81 32.98 -9.58 -26.51
C HIS A 81 34.38 -9.92 -27.05
N GLU A 82 34.56 -11.04 -27.75
CA GLU A 82 35.82 -11.41 -28.41
C GLU A 82 35.79 -11.09 -29.92
N GLY A 83 34.66 -10.61 -30.43
CA GLY A 83 34.47 -10.21 -31.82
C GLY A 83 34.01 -11.33 -32.74
N TYR A 84 33.54 -12.47 -32.23
CA TYR A 84 32.94 -13.53 -33.03
C TYR A 84 31.50 -13.20 -33.37
N LEU A 85 31.11 -13.40 -34.64
CA LEU A 85 29.73 -13.29 -35.10
C LEU A 85 28.87 -14.34 -34.36
N ILE A 86 27.82 -13.88 -33.71
CA ILE A 86 26.87 -14.72 -32.95
C ILE A 86 25.45 -14.63 -33.51
N ALA A 87 25.06 -13.54 -34.16
CA ALA A 87 23.74 -13.45 -34.77
C ALA A 87 23.69 -12.40 -35.88
N ASP A 88 22.68 -12.51 -36.74
CA ASP A 88 22.30 -11.50 -37.72
C ASP A 88 20.90 -10.96 -37.35
N LEU A 89 20.72 -9.64 -37.39
CA LEU A 89 19.42 -8.99 -37.27
C LEU A 89 18.66 -9.19 -38.59
N THR A 90 17.55 -9.95 -38.56
CA THR A 90 16.77 -10.28 -39.76
C THR A 90 15.26 -10.16 -39.53
N PHE A 91 14.49 -9.98 -40.61
CA PHE A 91 13.03 -10.05 -40.59
C PHE A 91 12.48 -10.89 -41.74
N THR A 92 11.25 -11.37 -41.57
CA THR A 92 10.52 -12.12 -42.61
C THR A 92 9.63 -11.17 -43.38
N ALA A 93 10.01 -10.87 -44.62
CA ALA A 93 9.13 -10.18 -45.57
C ALA A 93 8.19 -11.20 -46.23
N ASN A 94 6.96 -10.78 -46.57
CA ASN A 94 5.89 -11.64 -47.12
C ASN A 94 6.26 -12.45 -48.39
N SER A 95 7.43 -12.22 -49.01
CA SER A 95 7.91 -12.99 -50.17
C SER A 95 9.42 -13.25 -50.21
N SER A 96 10.18 -12.97 -49.14
CA SER A 96 11.59 -13.37 -49.02
C SER A 96 11.94 -13.66 -47.54
N PRO A 97 12.22 -14.93 -47.19
CA PRO A 97 12.68 -15.26 -45.85
C PRO A 97 14.09 -14.68 -45.61
N ASN A 98 14.30 -14.10 -44.43
CA ASN A 98 15.59 -13.63 -43.89
C ASN A 98 16.21 -12.41 -44.61
N THR A 99 15.45 -11.31 -44.72
CA THR A 99 16.03 -10.02 -45.15
C THR A 99 16.79 -9.39 -43.99
N THR A 100 17.98 -8.82 -44.23
CA THR A 100 18.83 -8.25 -43.18
C THR A 100 18.39 -6.86 -42.72
N LEU A 101 18.54 -6.59 -41.42
CA LEU A 101 18.20 -5.34 -40.73
C LEU A 101 19.49 -4.58 -40.39
N LYS A 102 20.05 -3.85 -41.36
CA LYS A 102 21.30 -3.11 -41.16
C LYS A 102 21.18 -1.88 -40.24
N GLY A 103 19.97 -1.49 -39.85
CA GLY A 103 19.73 -0.15 -39.34
C GLY A 103 19.73 0.89 -40.46
N ARG A 104 19.33 2.13 -40.13
CA ARG A 104 19.35 3.29 -41.04
C ARG A 104 20.09 4.46 -40.41
N SER A 105 19.72 4.81 -39.18
CA SER A 105 20.36 5.86 -38.37
C SER A 105 20.71 5.36 -36.98
N GLU A 106 19.84 4.58 -36.34
CA GLU A 106 19.95 4.20 -34.92
C GLU A 106 19.67 2.70 -34.68
N VAL A 107 20.32 2.15 -33.65
CA VAL A 107 20.02 0.84 -33.05
C VAL A 107 20.14 0.99 -31.53
N ILE A 108 19.04 0.74 -30.80
CA ILE A 108 19.01 0.86 -29.33
C ILE A 108 19.05 -0.54 -28.70
N ILE A 109 19.88 -0.69 -27.67
CA ILE A 109 19.99 -1.90 -26.86
C ILE A 109 19.39 -1.62 -25.47
N ALA A 110 18.37 -2.38 -25.08
CA ALA A 110 17.75 -2.28 -23.76
C ALA A 110 17.70 -3.64 -23.06
N PRO A 111 18.19 -3.77 -21.82
CA PRO A 111 18.00 -5.00 -21.05
C PRO A 111 16.51 -5.31 -20.84
N ILE A 112 16.15 -6.58 -20.95
CA ILE A 112 14.77 -7.00 -20.65
C ILE A 112 14.57 -6.97 -19.13
N PRO A 113 13.52 -6.31 -18.62
CA PRO A 113 13.26 -6.27 -17.18
C PRO A 113 13.10 -7.67 -16.60
N GLY A 114 13.81 -7.95 -15.51
CA GLY A 114 13.85 -9.24 -14.83
C GLY A 114 14.76 -10.30 -15.47
N GLU A 115 15.36 -10.03 -16.64
CA GLU A 115 16.08 -11.02 -17.47
C GLU A 115 17.51 -10.56 -17.78
N CYS A 116 18.49 -10.98 -16.97
CA CYS A 116 19.84 -10.39 -16.98
C CYS A 116 20.71 -10.74 -18.20
N GLU A 117 20.30 -11.78 -18.93
CA GLU A 117 20.99 -12.31 -20.11
C GLU A 117 20.19 -12.08 -21.40
N LYS A 118 19.13 -11.25 -21.35
CA LYS A 118 18.29 -10.97 -22.52
C LYS A 118 18.16 -9.47 -22.76
N PHE A 119 18.14 -9.08 -24.03
CA PHE A 119 18.12 -7.69 -24.45
C PHE A 119 17.10 -7.48 -25.57
N TYR A 120 16.31 -6.41 -25.47
CA TYR A 120 15.60 -5.83 -26.60
C TYR A 120 16.58 -5.10 -27.50
N ILE A 121 16.55 -5.46 -28.78
CA ILE A 121 17.28 -4.78 -29.85
C ILE A 121 16.24 -4.08 -30.72
N PHE A 122 16.23 -2.75 -30.68
CA PHE A 122 15.35 -1.92 -31.49
C PHE A 122 16.10 -1.43 -32.72
N SER A 123 15.51 -1.61 -33.90
CA SER A 123 16.18 -1.28 -35.17
C SER A 123 15.20 -0.77 -36.21
N MET A 124 15.72 0.02 -37.16
CA MET A 124 14.96 0.48 -38.32
C MET A 124 15.43 -0.23 -39.60
N GLY A 125 14.48 -0.61 -40.45
CA GLY A 125 14.78 -1.34 -41.69
C GLY A 125 13.81 -1.06 -42.82
N LYS A 126 14.20 -1.45 -44.04
CA LYS A 126 13.41 -1.28 -45.27
C LYS A 126 12.87 -2.62 -45.77
N ASP A 127 11.62 -2.63 -46.21
CA ASP A 127 11.08 -3.70 -47.04
C ASP A 127 11.53 -3.51 -48.51
N TYR A 128 12.53 -4.29 -48.95
CA TYR A 128 13.17 -4.12 -50.26
C TYR A 128 12.22 -4.36 -51.46
N LEU A 129 11.06 -4.95 -51.23
CA LEU A 129 10.12 -5.33 -52.29
C LEU A 129 9.18 -4.20 -52.71
N ASN A 130 9.09 -3.12 -51.92
CA ASN A 130 8.27 -1.96 -52.24
C ASN A 130 9.05 -0.67 -51.98
N PRO A 131 9.89 -0.21 -52.94
CA PRO A 131 10.81 0.91 -52.73
C PRO A 131 10.13 2.26 -52.41
N THR A 132 8.80 2.33 -52.52
CA THR A 132 7.91 3.44 -52.17
C THR A 132 7.33 3.37 -50.75
N GLN A 133 7.52 2.28 -50.01
CA GLN A 133 7.14 2.18 -48.59
C GLN A 133 8.30 2.64 -47.70
N GLY A 134 7.96 3.40 -46.66
CA GLY A 134 8.90 4.00 -45.72
C GLY A 134 9.69 3.01 -44.85
N ASP A 135 10.60 3.54 -44.03
CA ASP A 135 11.33 2.73 -43.05
C ASP A 135 10.37 2.19 -41.97
N LYS A 136 10.56 0.93 -41.57
CA LYS A 136 9.74 0.24 -40.57
C LYS A 136 10.54 -0.04 -39.31
N PHE A 137 9.83 -0.15 -38.19
CA PHE A 137 10.41 -0.37 -36.87
C PHE A 137 10.31 -1.84 -36.44
N PHE A 138 11.42 -2.39 -35.96
CA PHE A 138 11.56 -3.78 -35.55
C PHE A 138 12.09 -3.88 -34.12
N MET A 139 11.65 -4.90 -33.40
CA MET A 139 12.18 -5.28 -32.10
C MET A 139 12.52 -6.77 -32.11
N ASN A 140 13.77 -7.07 -31.80
CA ASN A 140 14.26 -8.43 -31.62
C ASN A 140 14.67 -8.65 -30.17
N ILE A 141 14.70 -9.91 -29.75
CA ILE A 141 15.35 -10.33 -28.51
C ILE A 141 16.72 -10.90 -28.88
N LEU A 142 17.76 -10.45 -28.20
CA LEU A 142 19.05 -11.12 -28.13
C LEU A 142 19.13 -11.87 -26.80
N ASP A 143 19.35 -13.17 -26.85
CA ASP A 143 19.29 -14.08 -25.70
C ASP A 143 20.62 -14.84 -25.52
N PHE A 144 21.38 -14.46 -24.50
CA PHE A 144 22.65 -15.12 -24.14
C PHE A 144 22.48 -16.41 -23.35
N THR A 145 21.24 -16.84 -23.07
CA THR A 145 20.95 -18.15 -22.47
C THR A 145 20.88 -19.27 -23.51
N ILE A 146 20.95 -18.92 -24.80
CA ILE A 146 20.85 -19.84 -25.93
C ILE A 146 22.14 -19.80 -26.74
N GLU A 147 22.56 -20.97 -27.22
CA GLU A 147 23.69 -21.12 -28.15
C GLU A 147 23.36 -20.47 -29.50
N SER A 148 24.37 -19.79 -30.07
CA SER A 148 24.25 -19.13 -31.38
C SER A 148 24.07 -20.14 -32.50
N SER A 149 23.06 -19.91 -33.35
CA SER A 149 22.80 -20.70 -34.56
C SER A 149 23.81 -20.46 -35.68
N ILE A 150 24.53 -19.32 -35.63
CA ILE A 150 25.61 -18.97 -36.58
C ILE A 150 26.95 -19.55 -36.11
N ASN A 151 27.17 -19.60 -34.79
CA ASN A 151 28.41 -20.08 -34.19
C ASN A 151 28.13 -20.89 -32.91
N ASN A 152 27.92 -22.19 -33.11
CA ASN A 152 27.64 -23.19 -32.08
C ASN A 152 28.63 -23.26 -30.88
N SER A 153 29.80 -22.62 -30.98
CA SER A 153 30.74 -22.54 -29.87
C SER A 153 30.50 -21.34 -28.94
N ARG A 154 29.51 -20.50 -29.26
CA ARG A 154 29.23 -19.20 -28.62
C ARG A 154 27.79 -19.10 -28.16
N GLN A 155 27.54 -18.18 -27.23
CA GLN A 155 26.21 -17.86 -26.71
C GLN A 155 25.70 -16.56 -27.32
N GLY A 156 24.38 -16.43 -27.42
CA GLY A 156 23.71 -15.26 -27.98
C GLY A 156 22.98 -15.62 -29.27
N GLU A 157 21.67 -15.80 -29.17
CA GLU A 157 20.78 -16.00 -30.31
C GLU A 157 19.84 -14.80 -30.47
N VAL A 158 19.55 -14.41 -31.72
CA VAL A 158 18.57 -13.36 -32.02
C VAL A 158 17.29 -13.97 -32.58
N TYR A 159 16.15 -13.56 -32.05
CA TYR A 159 14.84 -13.92 -32.58
C TYR A 159 13.83 -12.77 -32.47
N PRO A 160 12.81 -12.71 -33.35
CA PRO A 160 11.77 -11.71 -33.24
C PRO A 160 11.01 -11.79 -31.93
N TRP A 161 10.70 -10.64 -31.33
CA TRP A 161 9.91 -10.57 -30.10
C TRP A 161 8.56 -11.30 -30.20
N ASP A 162 7.88 -11.13 -31.32
CA ASP A 162 6.52 -11.65 -31.57
C ASP A 162 6.52 -13.03 -32.25
N GLY A 163 7.70 -13.62 -32.46
CA GLY A 163 7.89 -14.88 -33.19
C GLY A 163 7.58 -14.82 -34.69
N SER A 164 7.11 -13.70 -35.22
CA SER A 164 6.71 -13.54 -36.62
C SER A 164 7.68 -12.67 -37.42
N GLY A 165 8.47 -11.83 -36.75
CA GLY A 165 9.37 -10.88 -37.42
C GLY A 165 8.61 -9.74 -38.07
N THR A 166 7.36 -9.52 -37.68
CA THR A 166 6.58 -8.41 -38.22
C THR A 166 7.06 -7.09 -37.62
N PRO A 167 7.11 -6.02 -38.43
CA PRO A 167 7.35 -4.70 -37.90
C PRO A 167 6.25 -4.31 -36.90
N ILE A 168 6.63 -3.73 -35.77
CA ILE A 168 5.69 -3.28 -34.72
C ILE A 168 4.78 -2.14 -35.23
N LEU A 169 5.24 -1.43 -36.26
CA LEU A 169 4.55 -0.29 -36.85
C LEU A 169 4.59 -0.37 -38.38
N ASP A 170 3.42 -0.24 -39.01
CA ASP A 170 3.29 0.37 -40.34
C ASP A 170 3.23 1.89 -40.12
N ALA A 171 4.36 2.48 -39.72
CA ALA A 171 4.44 3.92 -39.50
C ALA A 171 4.05 4.60 -40.81
N GLY A 172 2.94 5.36 -40.83
CA GLY A 172 2.51 6.13 -42.00
C GLY A 172 3.73 6.76 -42.66
N ALA A 173 4.03 6.30 -43.87
CA ALA A 173 5.38 6.29 -44.41
C ALA A 173 6.09 7.65 -44.25
N LYS A 174 7.14 7.71 -43.43
CA LYS A 174 8.27 8.56 -43.80
C LYS A 174 8.92 7.82 -44.97
N ASN A 175 9.01 8.41 -46.16
CA ASN A 175 9.90 7.86 -47.22
C ASN A 175 11.39 8.02 -46.85
N ALA A 176 11.71 8.16 -45.55
CA ALA A 176 12.94 8.63 -44.93
C ALA A 176 13.07 8.11 -43.47
N ASN A 177 14.19 8.41 -42.79
CA ASN A 177 14.56 7.90 -41.47
C ASN A 177 13.49 8.17 -40.39
N GLY A 178 13.09 7.13 -39.66
CA GLY A 178 12.51 7.29 -38.33
C GLY A 178 13.62 7.44 -37.29
N HIS A 179 13.26 7.95 -36.13
CA HIS A 179 14.18 8.14 -35.01
C HIS A 179 13.52 7.66 -33.73
N MET A 180 14.32 7.10 -32.84
CA MET A 180 13.88 6.48 -31.60
C MET A 180 14.71 6.97 -30.42
N ALA A 181 14.10 7.02 -29.25
CA ALA A 181 14.78 7.31 -27.99
C ALA A 181 14.14 6.47 -26.89
N LEU A 182 14.92 6.05 -25.90
CA LEU A 182 14.44 5.20 -24.82
C LEU A 182 14.73 5.86 -23.47
N SER A 183 13.76 5.83 -22.55
CA SER A 183 13.97 6.27 -21.17
C SER A 183 14.92 5.34 -20.40
N LYS A 184 15.34 5.74 -19.21
CA LYS A 184 15.90 4.82 -18.23
C LYS A 184 14.84 3.82 -17.75
N PRO A 185 15.23 2.69 -17.13
CA PRO A 185 14.30 1.83 -16.44
C PRO A 185 13.56 2.62 -15.36
N ARG A 186 12.24 2.47 -15.34
CA ARG A 186 11.35 3.05 -14.33
C ARG A 186 11.38 2.19 -13.07
N GLY A 187 10.83 2.70 -11.95
CA GLY A 187 10.82 1.97 -10.68
C GLY A 187 10.06 0.63 -10.68
N ASP A 188 9.21 0.39 -11.68
CA ASP A 188 8.52 -0.88 -11.93
C ASP A 188 9.26 -1.80 -12.92
N GLY A 189 10.46 -1.40 -13.35
CA GLY A 189 11.28 -2.07 -14.36
C GLY A 189 10.90 -1.75 -15.81
N SER A 190 9.84 -0.99 -16.08
CA SER A 190 9.42 -0.68 -17.46
C SER A 190 10.25 0.44 -18.12
N TYR A 191 10.15 0.58 -19.45
CA TYR A 191 10.73 1.71 -20.20
C TYR A 191 9.66 2.44 -21.00
N PHE A 192 9.89 3.72 -21.28
CA PHE A 192 9.21 4.40 -22.37
C PHE A 192 10.10 4.48 -23.61
N LEU A 193 9.60 3.92 -24.71
CA LEU A 193 10.19 4.05 -26.03
C LEU A 193 9.43 5.11 -26.83
N PHE A 194 10.16 6.11 -27.29
CA PHE A 194 9.68 7.21 -28.09
C PHE A 194 10.03 6.94 -29.55
N ILE A 195 9.04 7.03 -30.44
CA ILE A 195 9.22 6.82 -31.88
C ILE A 195 8.61 8.00 -32.62
N SER A 196 9.42 8.71 -33.41
CA SER A 196 8.95 9.78 -34.28
C SER A 196 8.52 9.23 -35.64
N SER A 197 7.35 9.67 -36.13
CA SER A 197 6.91 9.54 -37.53
C SER A 197 6.67 10.92 -38.13
N THR A 198 6.23 10.97 -39.40
CA THR A 198 6.05 12.23 -40.16
C THR A 198 5.25 13.30 -39.40
N ASP A 199 4.18 12.93 -38.70
CA ASP A 199 3.25 13.84 -38.04
C ASP A 199 3.03 13.55 -36.54
N LYS A 200 3.68 12.53 -36.01
CA LYS A 200 3.37 11.98 -34.68
C LYS A 200 4.62 11.60 -33.91
N LEU A 201 4.58 11.83 -32.61
CA LEU A 201 5.46 11.19 -31.64
C LEU A 201 4.63 10.12 -30.91
N ARG A 202 5.05 8.86 -31.00
CA ARG A 202 4.42 7.75 -30.29
C ARG A 202 5.26 7.37 -29.08
N VAL A 203 4.58 7.18 -27.96
CA VAL A 203 5.17 6.68 -26.71
C VAL A 203 4.68 5.25 -26.54
N TYR A 204 5.61 4.33 -26.38
CA TYR A 204 5.35 2.92 -26.11
C TYR A 204 5.82 2.58 -24.70
N ASN A 205 5.04 1.79 -23.98
CA ASN A 205 5.45 1.18 -22.73
C ASN A 205 6.10 -0.18 -23.02
N ILE A 206 7.31 -0.39 -22.52
CA ILE A 206 8.09 -1.63 -22.67
C ILE A 206 8.16 -2.31 -21.31
N THR A 207 7.78 -3.58 -21.26
CA THR A 207 7.77 -4.43 -20.06
C THR A 207 8.46 -5.75 -20.36
N GLN A 208 8.67 -6.61 -19.35
CA GLN A 208 9.18 -7.98 -19.55
C GLN A 208 8.36 -8.79 -20.57
N THR A 209 7.04 -8.52 -20.67
CA THR A 209 6.11 -9.22 -21.57
C THR A 209 5.87 -8.47 -22.87
N GLY A 210 6.68 -7.45 -23.19
CA GLY A 210 6.73 -6.83 -24.52
C GLY A 210 6.37 -5.36 -24.55
N ILE A 211 5.92 -4.93 -25.72
CA ILE A 211 5.70 -3.53 -26.09
C ILE A 211 4.21 -3.24 -26.30
N ALA A 212 3.73 -2.12 -25.75
CA ALA A 212 2.36 -1.64 -25.95
C ALA A 212 2.33 -0.13 -26.24
N LEU A 213 1.47 0.32 -27.16
CA LEU A 213 1.29 1.75 -27.43
C LEU A 213 0.65 2.43 -26.22
N HIS A 214 1.32 3.45 -25.67
CA HIS A 214 0.89 4.18 -24.48
C HIS A 214 0.23 5.51 -24.84
N TYR A 215 0.87 6.31 -25.69
CA TYR A 215 0.36 7.63 -26.08
C TYR A 215 0.76 8.01 -27.51
N VAL A 216 -0.05 8.84 -28.17
CA VAL A 216 0.25 9.42 -29.48
C VAL A 216 0.08 10.93 -29.39
N LEU A 217 1.18 11.65 -29.58
CA LEU A 217 1.18 13.10 -29.68
C LEU A 217 1.21 13.51 -31.15
N ASN A 218 0.26 14.35 -31.57
CA ASN A 218 0.28 14.96 -32.90
C ASN A 218 1.20 16.18 -32.90
N LEU A 219 2.17 16.20 -33.81
CA LEU A 219 3.05 17.33 -34.02
C LEU A 219 2.28 18.35 -34.87
N GLN A 220 1.81 19.46 -34.27
CA GLN A 220 0.97 20.44 -34.97
C GLN A 220 1.75 21.17 -36.10
N ALA A 221 1.68 20.68 -37.33
CA ALA A 221 2.06 21.43 -38.52
C ALA A 221 1.21 21.00 -39.72
N THR A 222 0.69 21.98 -40.44
CA THR A 222 -0.34 21.81 -41.47
C THR A 222 0.14 21.21 -42.79
N ASP A 223 1.45 21.05 -43.01
CA ASP A 223 2.02 20.28 -44.13
C ASP A 223 3.48 19.94 -43.77
N ILE A 224 3.72 18.73 -43.25
CA ILE A 224 5.07 18.25 -42.88
C ILE A 224 5.64 17.46 -44.07
N TYR A 225 6.71 17.98 -44.67
CA TYR A 225 7.56 17.19 -45.56
C TYR A 225 8.70 16.55 -44.76
N GLN A 226 9.42 15.59 -45.33
CA GLN A 226 10.33 14.71 -44.60
C GLN A 226 11.68 15.39 -44.31
N ASP A 227 12.16 15.35 -43.05
CA ASP A 227 13.57 15.57 -42.74
C ASP A 227 14.31 14.22 -42.76
N PHE A 228 15.47 14.19 -43.42
CA PHE A 228 16.18 12.96 -43.79
C PHE A 228 17.40 12.67 -42.92
N ARG A 229 17.69 13.47 -41.88
CA ARG A 229 19.06 13.52 -41.30
C ARG A 229 19.23 13.68 -39.79
N ALA A 230 18.21 14.05 -39.02
CA ALA A 230 18.37 14.46 -37.61
C ALA A 230 17.73 13.47 -36.62
N GLU A 231 18.44 13.17 -35.54
CA GLU A 231 18.05 12.29 -34.42
C GLU A 231 16.84 12.76 -33.59
N LEU A 232 16.35 11.85 -32.73
CA LEU A 232 15.34 12.11 -31.70
C LEU A 232 16.04 12.01 -30.35
N GLU A 233 16.11 13.11 -29.63
CA GLU A 233 16.77 13.12 -28.33
C GLU A 233 15.81 13.15 -27.16
N LEU A 234 16.23 12.53 -26.06
CA LEU A 234 15.48 12.42 -24.83
C LEU A 234 16.40 12.65 -23.63
N ILE A 235 16.05 13.57 -22.75
CA ILE A 235 16.67 13.68 -21.42
C ILE A 235 15.64 13.63 -20.30
N GLU A 236 15.96 12.91 -19.22
CA GLU A 236 15.20 12.94 -17.97
C GLU A 236 15.73 14.04 -17.04
N ILE A 237 14.85 14.95 -16.61
CA ILE A 237 15.18 16.08 -15.74
C ILE A 237 14.28 16.13 -14.51
N PRO A 238 14.72 16.74 -13.39
CA PRO A 238 13.89 16.87 -12.20
C PRO A 238 12.56 17.59 -12.48
N ASP A 239 11.46 17.08 -11.92
CA ASP A 239 10.16 17.75 -11.95
C ASP A 239 9.91 18.49 -10.62
N PRO A 240 9.87 19.84 -10.61
CA PRO A 240 9.63 20.60 -9.38
C PRO A 240 8.19 20.49 -8.85
N THR A 241 7.27 19.89 -9.61
CA THR A 241 5.84 19.76 -9.25
C THR A 241 5.45 18.35 -8.80
N ASP A 242 6.29 17.35 -9.01
CA ASP A 242 6.08 15.97 -8.58
C ASP A 242 7.18 15.53 -7.59
N LEU A 243 6.93 15.77 -6.30
CA LEU A 243 7.83 15.41 -5.19
C LEU A 243 7.92 13.89 -4.93
N VAL A 244 7.08 13.08 -5.58
CA VAL A 244 6.97 11.64 -5.33
C VAL A 244 7.81 10.85 -6.34
N ASN A 245 7.70 11.16 -7.63
CA ASN A 245 8.46 10.48 -8.69
C ASN A 245 9.72 11.25 -9.13
N GLY A 246 9.74 12.57 -8.91
CA GLY A 246 10.93 13.41 -9.04
C GLY A 246 11.44 13.73 -10.46
N SER A 247 10.90 13.14 -11.53
CA SER A 247 11.41 13.30 -12.91
C SER A 247 10.34 13.57 -13.97
N ARG A 248 10.70 14.30 -15.03
CA ARG A 248 9.93 14.48 -16.28
C ARG A 248 10.83 14.23 -17.50
N TYR A 249 10.22 13.90 -18.63
CA TYR A 249 10.91 13.63 -19.90
C TYR A 249 10.95 14.88 -20.77
N ARG A 250 12.09 15.19 -21.36
CA ARG A 250 12.26 16.29 -22.31
C ARG A 250 12.80 15.74 -23.62
N ILE A 251 12.10 16.04 -24.71
CA ILE A 251 12.38 15.48 -26.03
C ILE A 251 12.74 16.61 -27.00
N ALA A 252 13.70 16.37 -27.89
CA ALA A 252 13.98 17.22 -29.05
C ALA A 252 13.97 16.40 -30.35
N LEU A 253 13.37 16.94 -31.40
CA LEU A 253 13.42 16.35 -32.74
C LEU A 253 13.36 17.41 -33.84
N SER A 254 13.90 17.09 -35.01
CA SER A 254 13.73 17.93 -36.19
C SER A 254 12.38 17.68 -36.88
N VAL A 255 11.74 18.76 -37.33
CA VAL A 255 10.54 18.74 -38.16
C VAL A 255 10.67 19.76 -39.31
N LEU A 256 10.26 19.36 -40.51
CA LEU A 256 10.20 20.26 -41.66
C LEU A 256 8.77 20.80 -41.82
N ARG A 257 8.60 22.11 -41.68
CA ARG A 257 7.28 22.76 -41.68
C ARG A 257 7.09 23.65 -42.90
N GLY A 258 6.05 23.39 -43.67
CA GLY A 258 5.56 24.33 -44.70
C GLY A 258 4.81 25.50 -44.08
N VAL A 259 5.21 26.72 -44.42
CA VAL A 259 4.47 27.95 -44.12
C VAL A 259 3.99 28.53 -45.44
N GLN A 260 2.67 28.62 -45.59
CA GLN A 260 2.08 29.24 -46.76
C GLN A 260 2.30 30.76 -46.68
N VAL A 261 3.09 31.30 -47.62
CA VAL A 261 3.38 32.73 -47.69
C VAL A 261 2.54 33.44 -48.76
N SER A 262 1.95 32.69 -49.71
CA SER A 262 0.93 33.18 -50.64
C SER A 262 0.05 32.02 -51.17
N ALA A 263 -0.97 32.33 -51.98
CA ALA A 263 -1.82 31.32 -52.61
C ALA A 263 -1.09 30.33 -53.53
N PHE A 264 0.14 30.65 -53.96
CA PHE A 264 0.94 29.84 -54.89
C PHE A 264 2.36 29.55 -54.37
N GLN A 265 2.68 29.89 -53.12
CA GLN A 265 4.03 29.75 -52.57
C GLN A 265 4.00 29.23 -51.13
N ILE A 266 4.67 28.09 -50.93
CA ILE A 266 4.95 27.50 -49.62
C ILE A 266 6.46 27.59 -49.40
N ILE A 267 6.83 28.07 -48.22
CA ILE A 267 8.23 28.06 -47.77
C ILE A 267 8.36 26.95 -46.72
N TYR A 268 9.32 26.06 -46.91
CA TYR A 268 9.61 25.00 -45.93
C TYR A 268 10.78 25.40 -45.03
N TYR A 269 10.63 25.12 -43.73
CA TYR A 269 11.59 25.41 -42.67
C TYR A 269 11.98 24.12 -41.94
N HIS A 270 13.28 23.83 -41.85
CA HIS A 270 13.76 22.83 -40.89
C HIS A 270 13.71 23.45 -39.49
N ASN A 271 13.06 22.81 -38.52
CA ASN A 271 12.89 23.34 -37.18
C ASN A 271 13.19 22.27 -36.16
N VAL A 272 13.64 22.67 -34.97
CA VAL A 272 13.76 21.77 -33.83
C VAL A 272 12.55 21.99 -32.92
N VAL A 273 11.80 20.93 -32.65
CA VAL A 273 10.69 20.94 -31.69
C VAL A 273 11.16 20.34 -30.39
N LYS A 274 10.93 21.05 -29.29
CA LYS A 274 11.14 20.58 -27.92
C LYS A 274 9.79 20.34 -27.25
N ILE A 275 9.66 19.21 -26.55
CA ILE A 275 8.43 18.74 -25.91
C ILE A 275 8.77 18.27 -24.49
N ASP A 276 8.03 18.71 -23.46
CA ASP A 276 8.13 18.07 -22.13
C ASP A 276 6.92 17.15 -21.88
N LEU A 277 7.18 15.96 -21.37
CA LEU A 277 6.19 15.01 -20.90
C LEU A 277 6.40 14.77 -19.40
N ASN A 278 5.33 14.59 -18.64
CA ASN A 278 5.42 14.24 -17.21
C ASN A 278 5.93 12.80 -17.00
N TYR A 279 6.13 12.39 -15.75
CA TYR A 279 6.57 11.03 -15.40
C TYR A 279 5.68 9.92 -15.99
N ASN A 280 4.43 10.19 -16.35
CA ASN A 280 3.53 9.22 -16.99
C ASN A 280 3.59 9.25 -18.52
N GLY A 281 4.55 9.96 -19.11
CA GLY A 281 4.71 10.05 -20.57
C GLY A 281 3.63 10.89 -21.26
N LEU A 282 2.92 11.74 -20.52
CA LEU A 282 1.87 12.62 -21.05
C LEU A 282 2.38 14.06 -21.22
N PRO A 283 1.99 14.78 -22.29
CA PRO A 283 2.49 16.13 -22.56
C PRO A 283 2.12 17.14 -21.48
N ILE A 284 3.08 18.00 -21.14
CA ILE A 284 2.89 19.10 -20.19
C ILE A 284 2.50 20.35 -20.97
N ALA A 285 1.29 20.85 -20.72
CA ALA A 285 0.75 22.01 -21.43
C ALA A 285 1.68 23.24 -21.36
N ASN A 286 1.77 23.97 -22.49
CA ASN A 286 2.53 25.21 -22.65
C ASN A 286 4.06 25.11 -22.48
N THR A 287 4.60 23.90 -22.40
CA THR A 287 6.06 23.67 -22.30
C THR A 287 6.73 23.45 -23.66
N ASP A 288 5.95 23.16 -24.69
CA ASP A 288 6.44 22.92 -26.04
C ASP A 288 7.03 24.18 -26.67
N ARG A 289 8.09 24.00 -27.47
CA ARG A 289 8.81 25.09 -28.16
C ARG A 289 9.25 24.65 -29.55
N THR A 290 9.37 25.60 -30.47
CA THR A 290 9.86 25.36 -31.84
C THR A 290 10.92 26.37 -32.20
N TYR A 291 12.15 25.91 -32.46
CA TYR A 291 13.27 26.75 -32.86
C TYR A 291 13.41 26.75 -34.39
N TRP A 292 13.20 27.91 -35.00
CA TRP A 292 13.08 28.02 -36.46
C TRP A 292 14.42 28.18 -37.21
N TYR A 293 14.67 27.38 -38.25
CA TYR A 293 15.79 27.57 -39.19
C TYR A 293 15.29 27.91 -40.62
N LEU A 294 15.96 28.83 -41.33
CA LEU A 294 15.48 29.48 -42.57
C LEU A 294 15.39 28.58 -43.83
N ALA A 295 14.71 29.16 -44.83
CA ALA A 295 13.76 28.65 -45.82
C ALA A 295 14.26 28.03 -47.15
N LEU A 296 13.50 27.05 -47.70
CA LEU A 296 13.51 26.66 -49.12
C LEU A 296 12.90 27.77 -50.03
N LEU A 297 13.69 28.34 -50.95
CA LEU A 297 13.18 29.02 -52.14
C LEU A 297 13.54 28.19 -53.38
N ASP A 298 12.53 27.56 -54.00
CA ASP A 298 12.62 26.67 -55.16
C ASP A 298 12.91 27.40 -56.49
N THR A 299 14.00 28.19 -56.60
CA THR A 299 14.30 28.83 -57.90
C THR A 299 15.71 28.61 -58.44
N ASN A 300 16.74 28.32 -57.63
CA ASN A 300 18.14 28.41 -58.11
C ASN A 300 19.10 27.25 -57.80
N GLY A 301 18.66 26.16 -57.16
CA GLY A 301 19.52 24.98 -56.96
C GLY A 301 20.66 25.14 -55.95
N ASP A 302 20.54 26.07 -54.98
CA ASP A 302 21.50 26.24 -53.88
C ASP A 302 21.28 25.21 -52.75
N PRO A 303 22.34 24.76 -52.04
CA PRO A 303 22.27 23.71 -51.00
C PRO A 303 21.56 24.15 -49.70
N ILE A 304 20.63 23.31 -49.25
CA ILE A 304 19.66 23.49 -48.15
C ILE A 304 20.34 23.28 -46.77
N PRO A 305 20.03 24.08 -45.72
CA PRO A 305 20.54 23.82 -44.37
C PRO A 305 19.76 22.69 -43.69
N PHE A 306 20.38 21.50 -43.59
CA PHE A 306 19.85 20.37 -42.83
C PHE A 306 20.37 20.37 -41.40
N ILE A 307 19.53 19.89 -40.48
CA ILE A 307 19.93 19.51 -39.11
C ILE A 307 20.45 18.07 -39.18
N HIS A 308 21.55 17.80 -38.51
CA HIS A 308 22.20 16.48 -38.53
C HIS A 308 22.32 15.84 -37.15
N GLY A 309 22.40 16.65 -36.11
CA GLY A 309 22.50 16.16 -34.74
C GLY A 309 21.89 17.11 -33.74
N LEU A 310 21.36 16.55 -32.66
CA LEU A 310 20.70 17.18 -31.54
C LEU A 310 21.24 16.49 -30.29
N GLU A 311 21.53 17.22 -29.21
CA GLU A 311 21.94 16.60 -27.94
C GLU A 311 21.74 17.58 -26.78
N PHE A 312 21.19 17.10 -25.66
CA PHE A 312 21.04 17.92 -24.47
C PHE A 312 22.33 17.94 -23.65
N ASP A 313 22.57 19.05 -22.94
CA ASP A 313 23.50 18.99 -21.82
C ASP A 313 22.91 18.16 -20.68
N LYS A 314 23.74 17.71 -19.75
CA LYS A 314 23.29 16.87 -18.63
C LYS A 314 22.26 17.50 -17.69
N THR A 315 22.03 18.80 -17.80
CA THR A 315 21.02 19.52 -17.02
C THR A 315 19.68 19.65 -17.78
N GLY A 316 19.68 19.36 -19.08
CA GLY A 316 18.56 19.56 -20.00
C GLY A 316 18.24 21.04 -20.26
N LYS A 317 19.10 21.96 -19.86
CA LYS A 317 18.90 23.41 -20.02
C LYS A 317 19.45 23.94 -21.33
N GLN A 318 20.38 23.21 -21.95
CA GLN A 318 20.99 23.55 -23.22
C GLN A 318 20.74 22.42 -24.21
N LEU A 319 20.33 22.76 -25.43
CA LEU A 319 20.24 21.83 -26.54
C LEU A 319 21.21 22.27 -27.62
N PHE A 320 22.17 21.40 -27.94
CA PHE A 320 23.18 21.60 -28.97
C PHE A 320 22.69 21.04 -30.29
N ILE A 321 23.04 21.71 -31.38
CA ILE A 321 22.48 21.45 -32.71
C ILE A 321 23.62 21.54 -33.71
N SER A 322 23.84 20.48 -34.48
CA SER A 322 24.71 20.50 -35.65
C SER A 322 23.88 20.68 -36.91
N HIS A 323 24.36 21.52 -37.82
CA HIS A 323 23.67 21.79 -39.08
C HIS A 323 24.64 22.23 -40.17
N THR A 324 24.12 22.26 -41.40
CA THR A 324 24.88 22.71 -42.57
C THR A 324 25.23 24.21 -42.45
N SER A 325 26.45 24.58 -42.87
CA SER A 325 27.00 25.93 -42.77
C SER A 325 27.22 26.62 -44.13
N GLY A 326 27.29 27.95 -44.16
CA GLY A 326 27.80 28.70 -45.33
C GLY A 326 26.76 29.31 -46.27
N GLN A 327 25.51 29.51 -45.81
CA GLN A 327 24.44 30.14 -46.60
C GLN A 327 23.77 31.29 -45.85
N LEU A 328 23.57 32.43 -46.55
CA LEU A 328 22.90 33.72 -46.29
C LEU A 328 22.64 34.25 -44.85
N ASN A 329 22.50 33.43 -43.80
CA ASN A 329 22.41 33.83 -42.39
C ASN A 329 23.05 32.84 -41.37
N TYR A 330 23.58 31.68 -41.79
CA TYR A 330 24.22 30.68 -40.91
C TYR A 330 25.70 30.52 -41.24
N THR A 331 26.55 31.27 -40.55
CA THR A 331 27.99 31.21 -40.77
C THR A 331 28.65 30.06 -40.04
N ASN A 332 28.07 29.52 -38.95
CA ASN A 332 28.63 28.41 -38.18
C ASN A 332 27.88 27.10 -38.44
N ALA A 333 28.51 25.98 -38.11
CA ALA A 333 27.95 24.62 -38.23
C ALA A 333 27.37 24.06 -36.92
N LEU A 334 27.60 24.75 -35.81
CA LEU A 334 27.21 24.33 -34.47
C LEU A 334 26.58 25.50 -33.72
N ASP A 335 25.36 25.26 -33.25
CA ASP A 335 24.56 26.18 -32.45
C ASP A 335 24.15 25.52 -31.13
N TYR A 336 23.73 26.34 -30.17
CA TYR A 336 22.97 25.88 -29.01
C TYR A 336 21.79 26.81 -28.71
N VAL A 337 20.76 26.27 -28.08
CA VAL A 337 19.61 27.01 -27.56
C VAL A 337 19.50 26.84 -26.05
N LEU A 338 19.14 27.92 -25.36
CA LEU A 338 18.83 27.91 -23.93
C LEU A 338 17.35 27.57 -23.75
N VAL A 339 17.07 26.31 -23.40
CA VAL A 339 15.73 25.69 -23.48
C VAL A 339 14.71 26.35 -22.52
N GLU A 340 15.20 27.02 -21.48
CA GLU A 340 14.37 27.71 -20.48
C GLU A 340 14.10 29.18 -20.84
N GLN A 341 14.82 29.76 -21.81
CA GLN A 341 14.61 31.15 -22.23
C GLN A 341 13.39 31.26 -23.17
N LEU A 342 12.65 32.36 -23.05
CA LEU A 342 11.55 32.66 -23.97
C LEU A 342 12.10 33.20 -25.29
N GLY A 343 11.68 32.61 -26.41
CA GLY A 343 12.00 33.02 -27.78
C GLY A 343 12.90 32.03 -28.53
N ASP A 344 13.15 32.33 -29.81
CA ASP A 344 13.83 31.40 -30.73
C ASP A 344 15.31 31.79 -30.96
N THR A 345 15.96 32.31 -29.92
CA THR A 345 17.34 32.78 -30.00
C THR A 345 18.30 31.59 -30.06
N LYS A 346 19.13 31.53 -31.10
CA LYS A 346 20.23 30.57 -31.24
C LYS A 346 21.55 31.26 -30.97
N TYR A 347 22.45 30.55 -30.31
CA TYR A 347 23.77 31.03 -29.97
C TYR A 347 24.82 30.18 -30.68
N ASN A 348 25.75 30.83 -31.37
CA ASN A 348 26.85 30.15 -32.05
C ASN A 348 27.87 29.59 -31.05
N ILE A 349 28.45 28.43 -31.35
CA ILE A 349 29.62 27.93 -30.63
C ILE A 349 30.86 28.76 -31.02
N THR A 350 31.41 29.51 -30.07
CA THR A 350 32.58 30.38 -30.30
C THR A 350 33.82 29.52 -30.58
N ASN A 351 34.63 29.88 -31.60
CA ASN A 351 35.82 29.17 -32.08
C ASN A 351 35.59 27.87 -32.89
N ALA A 352 34.35 27.52 -33.22
CA ALA A 352 34.10 26.52 -34.27
C ALA A 352 34.37 27.14 -35.65
N GLN A 353 35.10 26.43 -36.53
CA GLN A 353 35.15 26.86 -37.92
C GLN A 353 33.79 26.66 -38.57
N ASN A 354 33.51 27.47 -39.60
CA ASN A 354 32.21 27.43 -40.28
C ASN A 354 31.79 26.02 -40.67
N THR A 355 32.72 25.15 -41.10
CA THR A 355 32.42 23.79 -41.57
C THR A 355 32.65 22.67 -40.54
N ASP A 356 33.08 23.00 -39.32
CA ASP A 356 33.43 21.99 -38.31
C ASP A 356 32.18 21.20 -37.88
N PHE A 357 32.22 19.87 -38.02
CA PHE A 357 31.16 18.94 -37.56
C PHE A 357 29.76 19.16 -38.16
N GLN A 358 29.63 19.94 -39.24
CA GLN A 358 28.36 20.27 -39.91
C GLN A 358 27.53 19.10 -40.45
N ASN A 359 28.06 17.87 -40.38
CA ASN A 359 27.37 16.65 -40.81
C ASN A 359 27.39 15.57 -39.71
N SER A 360 27.69 15.93 -38.46
CA SER A 360 27.82 14.99 -37.34
C SER A 360 26.52 14.85 -36.58
N GLN A 361 26.15 13.65 -36.16
CA GLN A 361 25.33 13.48 -34.95
C GLN A 361 26.06 14.03 -33.72
N ILE A 362 25.33 14.32 -32.65
CA ILE A 362 25.92 14.73 -31.38
C ILE A 362 25.48 13.71 -30.34
N GLU A 363 26.43 13.14 -29.61
CA GLU A 363 26.11 12.16 -28.57
C GLU A 363 26.83 12.52 -27.28
N ARG A 364 26.14 12.38 -26.15
CA ARG A 364 26.71 12.58 -24.82
C ARG A 364 27.17 11.27 -24.20
N PHE A 365 28.46 11.19 -23.88
CA PHE A 365 29.02 10.07 -23.14
C PHE A 365 30.24 10.49 -22.32
N THR A 366 30.87 9.54 -21.63
CA THR A 366 32.09 9.80 -20.85
C THR A 366 33.30 9.14 -21.50
N PHE A 367 34.30 9.94 -21.86
CA PHE A 367 35.54 9.46 -22.49
C PHE A 367 36.76 9.95 -21.71
N ASN A 368 37.65 9.02 -21.34
CA ASN A 368 38.83 9.28 -20.50
C ASN A 368 38.50 10.08 -19.21
N GLY A 369 37.38 9.75 -18.57
CA GLY A 369 36.90 10.40 -17.34
C GLY A 369 36.27 11.78 -17.56
N VAL A 370 35.98 12.18 -18.80
CA VAL A 370 35.34 13.45 -19.14
C VAL A 370 33.97 13.21 -19.78
N ASP A 371 32.90 13.59 -19.06
CA ASP A 371 31.52 13.70 -19.55
C ASP A 371 31.39 14.95 -20.44
N ALA A 372 31.05 14.76 -21.71
CA ALA A 372 30.96 15.81 -22.71
C ALA A 372 30.04 15.39 -23.87
N LEU A 373 29.66 16.36 -24.69
CA LEU A 373 29.00 16.12 -25.96
C LEU A 373 30.06 15.89 -27.03
N TYR A 374 29.96 14.83 -27.82
CA TYR A 374 30.97 14.39 -28.79
C TYR A 374 30.43 14.46 -30.21
N MET A 375 31.34 14.77 -31.15
CA MET A 375 31.05 14.94 -32.57
C MET A 375 32.21 14.44 -33.43
N ILE A 376 31.93 14.07 -34.68
CA ILE A 376 32.89 13.51 -35.64
C ILE A 376 32.79 14.10 -37.04
N ASN A 377 33.92 14.13 -37.74
CA ASN A 377 33.97 14.40 -39.18
C ASN A 377 35.00 13.49 -39.87
N ASN A 378 35.31 13.73 -41.15
CA ASN A 378 36.25 12.91 -41.93
C ASN A 378 37.69 12.83 -41.38
N ASN A 379 38.09 13.76 -40.50
CA ASN A 379 39.48 13.95 -40.09
C ASN A 379 39.69 14.00 -38.57
N GLN A 380 38.70 14.42 -37.80
CA GLN A 380 38.84 14.70 -36.37
C GLN A 380 37.61 14.32 -35.56
N PHE A 381 37.85 14.02 -34.29
CA PHE A 381 36.89 13.78 -33.23
C PHE A 381 36.91 14.99 -32.28
N GLY A 382 35.78 15.64 -32.07
CA GLY A 382 35.63 16.86 -31.27
C GLY A 382 34.72 16.66 -30.07
N ARG A 383 34.79 17.59 -29.10
CA ARG A 383 33.89 17.60 -27.94
C ARG A 383 33.54 18.99 -27.42
N ILE A 384 32.42 19.07 -26.69
CA ILE A 384 31.97 20.24 -25.93
C ILE A 384 31.82 19.84 -24.46
N ILE A 385 32.56 20.49 -23.57
CA ILE A 385 32.43 20.32 -22.11
C ILE A 385 31.57 21.46 -21.58
N THR A 386 30.41 21.14 -21.01
CA THR A 386 29.45 22.12 -20.49
C THR A 386 29.67 22.44 -19.01
N ASN A 387 29.17 23.59 -18.56
CA ASN A 387 29.16 23.99 -17.15
C ASN A 387 27.73 24.00 -16.60
N ASP A 388 27.47 23.13 -15.64
CA ASP A 388 26.14 22.88 -15.05
C ASP A 388 25.58 24.08 -14.30
N LEU A 389 26.47 24.89 -13.72
CA LEU A 389 26.11 26.03 -12.87
C LEU A 389 25.89 27.30 -13.69
N ASN A 390 26.41 27.34 -14.92
CA ASN A 390 26.35 28.52 -15.78
C ASN A 390 25.96 28.14 -17.23
N PRO A 391 24.65 28.00 -17.51
CA PRO A 391 24.16 27.72 -18.85
C PRO A 391 24.68 28.75 -19.87
N GLY A 392 25.26 28.27 -20.97
CA GLY A 392 25.94 29.07 -21.99
C GLY A 392 27.47 29.15 -21.83
N ALA A 393 28.04 28.67 -20.72
CA ALA A 393 29.49 28.52 -20.56
C ALA A 393 29.92 27.07 -20.90
N PHE A 394 30.79 26.93 -21.91
CA PHE A 394 31.33 25.65 -22.34
C PHE A 394 32.75 25.78 -22.90
N THR A 395 33.45 24.65 -23.02
CA THR A 395 34.75 24.55 -23.71
C THR A 395 34.62 23.67 -24.95
N PHE A 396 34.78 24.25 -26.13
CA PHE A 396 34.81 23.51 -27.40
C PHE A 396 36.23 23.09 -27.76
N GLN A 397 36.42 21.81 -28.08
CA GLN A 397 37.69 21.22 -28.47
C GLN A 397 37.52 20.44 -29.78
N PRO A 398 37.88 21.01 -30.95
CA PRO A 398 37.62 20.39 -32.25
C PRO A 398 38.56 19.22 -32.60
N ASN A 399 39.67 19.06 -31.88
CA ASN A 399 40.70 18.06 -32.17
C ASN A 399 41.10 17.30 -30.90
N VAL A 400 40.22 16.42 -30.41
CA VAL A 400 40.52 15.51 -29.30
C VAL A 400 41.31 14.30 -29.80
N ALA A 401 41.01 13.82 -31.02
CA ALA A 401 41.75 12.75 -31.69
C ALA A 401 41.60 12.83 -33.22
N ASN A 402 42.55 12.24 -33.95
CA ASN A 402 42.48 12.14 -35.41
C ASN A 402 41.63 10.93 -35.83
N PHE A 403 40.61 11.17 -36.63
CA PHE A 403 39.62 10.17 -37.07
C PHE A 403 39.59 10.05 -38.59
N GLY A 404 39.08 8.93 -39.08
CA GLY A 404 39.06 8.54 -40.48
C GLY A 404 37.80 7.75 -40.80
N ILE A 405 36.66 8.42 -40.73
CA ILE A 405 35.37 7.81 -41.06
C ILE A 405 34.90 8.26 -42.45
N SER A 406 34.42 7.32 -43.24
CA SER A 406 33.64 7.61 -44.45
C SER A 406 32.23 8.00 -44.01
N PRO A 407 31.67 9.12 -44.49
CA PRO A 407 30.29 9.48 -44.14
C PRO A 407 29.32 8.39 -44.62
N SER A 408 28.28 8.13 -43.84
CA SER A 408 27.13 7.38 -44.34
C SER A 408 26.43 8.24 -45.40
N HIS A 409 25.93 7.58 -46.45
CA HIS A 409 25.23 8.24 -47.55
C HIS A 409 23.78 7.77 -47.55
N MET A 410 22.91 8.59 -46.98
CA MET A 410 21.52 8.25 -46.69
C MET A 410 20.64 8.52 -47.92
N GLY A 411 20.14 7.50 -48.62
CA GLY A 411 19.00 7.62 -49.57
C GLY A 411 19.24 7.19 -51.03
N MET A 412 18.22 6.56 -51.63
CA MET A 412 18.16 6.13 -53.04
C MET A 412 17.94 7.31 -53.99
N ILE A 413 18.87 7.57 -54.93
CA ILE A 413 18.53 8.15 -56.25
C ILE A 413 19.44 7.49 -57.31
N PRO A 414 18.92 7.14 -58.52
CA PRO A 414 19.75 6.59 -59.61
C PRO A 414 20.98 7.46 -59.93
N PRO A 415 22.08 6.82 -60.39
CA PRO A 415 23.33 7.51 -60.66
C PRO A 415 23.13 8.63 -61.71
N GLY A 416 23.41 9.87 -61.33
CA GLY A 416 23.35 11.03 -62.23
C GLY A 416 22.61 12.28 -61.73
N SER A 417 22.01 12.28 -60.54
CA SER A 417 21.38 13.49 -59.97
C SER A 417 22.39 14.40 -59.24
N LEU A 418 22.13 15.71 -59.22
CA LEU A 418 23.00 16.78 -58.70
C LEU A 418 23.21 16.79 -57.16
N TYR A 419 22.81 15.77 -56.42
CA TYR A 419 22.89 15.74 -54.95
C TYR A 419 24.10 14.95 -54.45
N ASN A 420 25.28 15.57 -54.58
CA ASN A 420 26.53 15.13 -53.94
C ASN A 420 26.51 15.31 -52.39
N SER A 421 25.32 15.40 -51.75
CA SER A 421 25.07 16.25 -50.57
C SER A 421 24.42 15.58 -49.34
N LEU A 422 24.36 14.24 -49.23
CA LEU A 422 23.69 13.49 -48.13
C LEU A 422 24.68 12.83 -47.13
N LYS A 423 25.72 13.55 -46.74
CA LYS A 423 26.71 13.06 -45.76
C LYS A 423 26.16 13.16 -44.35
N LEU A 424 26.26 12.09 -43.58
CA LEU A 424 26.03 12.05 -42.13
C LEU A 424 27.15 11.23 -41.48
N TYR A 425 27.63 11.68 -40.32
CA TYR A 425 28.58 10.94 -39.48
C TYR A 425 27.85 10.48 -38.24
N LEU A 426 27.76 9.16 -38.10
CA LEU A 426 26.96 8.52 -37.07
C LEU A 426 27.78 8.24 -35.81
N LEU A 427 27.16 8.41 -34.66
CA LEU A 427 27.70 7.98 -33.37
C LEU A 427 26.81 6.88 -32.78
N PRO A 428 27.33 6.00 -31.90
CA PRO A 428 26.49 5.01 -31.23
C PRO A 428 25.52 5.67 -30.26
N ASP A 429 24.23 5.53 -30.55
CA ASP A 429 23.10 6.00 -29.72
C ASP A 429 23.08 5.31 -28.34
N GLN A 430 22.80 6.05 -27.27
CA GLN A 430 22.76 5.56 -25.89
C GLN A 430 21.47 5.92 -25.16
N ILE A 431 21.10 5.10 -24.16
CA ILE A 431 20.01 5.47 -23.27
C ILE A 431 20.48 6.62 -22.38
N ASP A 432 19.82 7.75 -22.52
CA ASP A 432 20.37 9.00 -22.06
C ASP A 432 20.41 9.10 -20.53
N GLY A 433 21.61 9.29 -19.98
CA GLY A 433 21.93 9.24 -18.55
C GLY A 433 21.78 7.87 -17.87
N PHE A 434 21.59 6.77 -18.60
CA PHE A 434 21.43 5.42 -18.03
C PHE A 434 22.78 4.77 -17.74
N ASN A 435 23.05 4.44 -16.47
CA ASN A 435 24.24 3.68 -16.13
C ASN A 435 23.96 2.17 -16.26
N TYR A 436 24.46 1.58 -17.34
CA TYR A 436 24.31 0.16 -17.64
C TYR A 436 24.81 -0.79 -16.55
N GLN A 437 25.74 -0.34 -15.68
CA GLN A 437 26.18 -1.12 -14.54
C GLN A 437 25.13 -1.13 -13.42
N ASN A 438 24.40 -0.03 -13.21
CA ASN A 438 23.39 0.06 -12.14
C ASN A 438 22.23 -0.93 -12.33
N PHE A 439 21.90 -1.25 -13.58
CA PHE A 439 21.00 -2.35 -13.94
C PHE A 439 21.39 -3.66 -13.25
N TYR A 440 22.69 -3.95 -13.18
CA TYR A 440 23.21 -5.21 -12.63
C TYR A 440 23.60 -5.16 -11.16
N ILE A 441 23.90 -4.00 -10.56
CA ILE A 441 24.48 -4.00 -9.20
C ILE A 441 23.90 -2.96 -8.24
N ASN A 442 23.17 -1.95 -8.70
CA ASN A 442 22.71 -0.83 -7.86
C ASN A 442 21.20 -0.56 -7.90
N GLY A 443 20.40 -1.45 -8.50
CA GLY A 443 18.97 -1.54 -8.19
C GLY A 443 17.98 -1.01 -9.22
N ASP A 444 18.41 -0.63 -10.43
CA ASP A 444 17.47 -0.32 -11.52
C ASP A 444 16.68 -1.58 -11.93
N ASP A 445 17.26 -2.77 -11.73
CA ASP A 445 16.56 -4.05 -11.71
C ASP A 445 16.98 -4.89 -10.50
N ILE A 446 16.04 -5.11 -9.57
CA ILE A 446 16.30 -5.85 -8.33
C ILE A 446 16.65 -7.32 -8.61
N SER A 447 16.00 -7.95 -9.60
CA SER A 447 16.22 -9.36 -9.92
C SER A 447 17.63 -9.57 -10.44
N CYS A 448 18.11 -8.67 -11.31
CA CYS A 448 19.47 -8.73 -11.81
C CYS A 448 20.52 -8.33 -10.80
N CYS A 449 20.24 -7.33 -9.97
CA CYS A 449 21.12 -7.02 -8.85
C CYS A 449 21.34 -8.23 -7.93
N LYS A 450 20.27 -8.94 -7.56
CA LYS A 450 20.36 -10.11 -6.68
C LYS A 450 21.28 -11.21 -7.22
N VAL A 451 21.33 -11.40 -8.54
CA VAL A 451 22.17 -12.43 -9.16
C VAL A 451 23.64 -12.01 -9.21
N ASN A 452 23.91 -10.72 -9.38
CA ASN A 452 25.26 -10.21 -9.66
C ASN A 452 26.03 -9.72 -8.43
N ILE A 453 25.36 -9.44 -7.30
CA ILE A 453 26.08 -9.11 -6.05
C ILE A 453 26.35 -10.37 -5.21
N PRO A 454 27.52 -10.45 -4.53
CA PRO A 454 27.85 -11.60 -3.70
C PRO A 454 27.01 -11.63 -2.41
N TYR A 455 26.38 -12.77 -2.15
CA TYR A 455 25.73 -13.11 -0.89
C TYR A 455 26.51 -14.21 -0.18
N ASN A 456 26.50 -14.21 1.16
CA ASN A 456 27.12 -15.30 1.93
C ASN A 456 26.50 -16.67 1.57
N LYS A 457 25.18 -16.73 1.39
CA LYS A 457 24.48 -17.85 0.75
C LYS A 457 23.33 -17.37 -0.11
N SER A 458 23.06 -18.07 -1.22
CA SER A 458 21.83 -17.86 -1.99
C SER A 458 20.61 -18.36 -1.20
N SER A 459 20.66 -19.64 -0.82
CA SER A 459 19.72 -20.26 0.10
C SER A 459 20.46 -21.16 1.09
N TYR A 460 19.91 -21.32 2.28
CA TYR A 460 20.42 -22.27 3.27
C TYR A 460 19.28 -23.01 3.97
N SER A 461 19.44 -24.32 4.14
CA SER A 461 18.53 -25.16 4.91
C SER A 461 19.29 -25.92 5.98
N THR A 462 18.78 -25.90 7.22
CA THR A 462 19.35 -26.72 8.29
C THR A 462 19.24 -28.22 7.98
N ASN A 463 20.16 -29.01 8.52
CA ASN A 463 20.32 -30.45 8.34
C ASN A 463 21.04 -31.05 9.55
N ALA A 464 21.35 -32.35 9.52
CA ALA A 464 21.98 -33.06 10.64
C ALA A 464 23.38 -32.53 11.04
N SER A 465 24.10 -31.85 10.14
CA SER A 465 25.41 -31.25 10.41
C SER A 465 25.35 -29.75 10.73
N THR A 466 24.15 -29.19 10.88
CA THR A 466 23.97 -27.79 11.26
C THR A 466 24.45 -27.55 12.69
N LEU A 467 25.24 -26.49 12.88
CA LEU A 467 25.63 -26.06 14.22
C LEU A 467 24.38 -25.64 15.00
N PRO A 468 24.17 -26.15 16.22
CA PRO A 468 22.98 -25.82 17.02
C PRO A 468 22.94 -24.35 17.47
N SER A 469 24.08 -23.66 17.43
CA SER A 469 24.22 -22.26 17.79
C SER A 469 25.10 -21.53 16.78
N TRP A 470 24.64 -20.36 16.32
CA TRP A 470 25.34 -19.45 15.42
C TRP A 470 25.74 -18.16 16.14
N THR A 471 26.96 -17.72 15.85
CA THR A 471 27.53 -16.43 16.24
C THR A 471 28.31 -15.86 15.05
N GLY A 472 28.73 -14.60 15.09
CA GLY A 472 29.51 -14.01 13.99
C GLY A 472 30.76 -14.82 13.60
N ASN A 473 31.44 -15.42 14.58
CA ASN A 473 32.66 -16.20 14.35
C ASN A 473 32.41 -17.69 14.07
N ASN A 474 31.17 -18.18 14.21
CA ASN A 474 30.86 -19.59 14.06
C ASN A 474 29.42 -19.77 13.58
N ASN A 475 29.23 -19.93 12.27
CA ASN A 475 27.92 -20.12 11.64
C ASN A 475 28.07 -20.85 10.29
N ASN A 476 27.00 -21.48 9.82
CA ASN A 476 26.96 -22.18 8.53
C ASN A 476 26.64 -21.27 7.34
N LEU A 477 26.49 -19.96 7.57
CA LEU A 477 26.33 -18.99 6.50
C LEU A 477 27.68 -18.53 5.94
N GLU A 478 28.82 -18.90 6.54
CA GLU A 478 30.15 -18.43 6.13
C GLU A 478 30.22 -16.90 6.10
N ALA A 479 29.81 -16.26 7.20
CA ALA A 479 30.14 -14.86 7.42
C ALA A 479 31.66 -14.68 7.26
N ILE A 480 32.06 -13.57 6.63
CA ILE A 480 33.47 -13.15 6.52
C ILE A 480 34.14 -13.36 7.89
N PRO A 481 35.34 -13.98 7.99
CA PRO A 481 36.00 -14.16 9.28
C PRO A 481 35.99 -12.85 10.08
N ASN A 482 35.39 -12.87 11.28
CA ASN A 482 35.16 -11.71 12.16
C ASN A 482 34.01 -10.74 11.78
N SER A 483 33.01 -11.15 10.99
CA SER A 483 31.79 -10.37 10.75
C SER A 483 30.59 -10.94 11.50
N ASN A 484 29.86 -10.08 12.22
CA ASN A 484 28.55 -10.41 12.79
C ASN A 484 27.41 -10.30 11.76
N ILE A 485 27.71 -9.86 10.53
CA ILE A 485 26.74 -9.65 9.46
C ILE A 485 26.82 -10.83 8.48
N ALA A 486 25.68 -11.42 8.15
CA ALA A 486 25.51 -12.43 7.10
C ALA A 486 24.38 -12.05 6.14
N THR A 487 24.52 -12.38 4.85
CA THR A 487 23.52 -12.03 3.82
C THR A 487 22.95 -13.25 3.11
N ILE A 488 21.62 -13.28 2.90
CA ILE A 488 20.87 -14.36 2.24
C ILE A 488 20.13 -13.81 1.02
N ARG A 489 20.29 -14.44 -0.15
CA ARG A 489 19.66 -13.98 -1.40
C ARG A 489 18.18 -14.35 -1.51
N ASP A 490 17.81 -15.56 -1.14
CA ASP A 490 16.49 -16.13 -1.45
C ASP A 490 15.80 -16.67 -0.19
N GLU A 491 16.43 -17.62 0.51
CA GLU A 491 15.74 -18.32 1.61
C GLU A 491 16.68 -18.82 2.73
N LEU A 492 16.30 -18.57 3.98
CA LEU A 492 16.83 -19.27 5.15
C LEU A 492 15.77 -20.20 5.75
N ARG A 493 16.02 -21.51 5.73
CA ARG A 493 15.04 -22.52 6.17
C ARG A 493 15.53 -23.31 7.38
N ILE A 494 14.77 -23.25 8.46
CA ILE A 494 14.93 -24.08 9.66
C ILE A 494 14.03 -25.29 9.49
N LYS A 495 14.62 -26.41 9.05
CA LYS A 495 13.89 -27.65 8.80
C LYS A 495 13.30 -28.24 10.07
N LYS A 496 12.21 -28.99 9.90
CA LYS A 496 11.61 -29.77 10.98
C LYS A 496 12.65 -30.65 11.69
N GLY A 497 12.50 -30.82 12.99
CA GLY A 497 13.40 -31.60 13.85
C GLY A 497 14.68 -30.87 14.24
N THR A 498 14.95 -29.68 13.70
CA THR A 498 16.15 -28.90 14.01
C THR A 498 15.85 -27.79 15.02
N THR A 499 16.81 -27.52 15.91
CA THR A 499 16.82 -26.35 16.77
C THR A 499 18.06 -25.53 16.47
N LEU A 500 17.87 -24.25 16.15
CA LEU A 500 18.95 -23.30 15.90
C LEU A 500 18.81 -22.10 16.85
N THR A 501 19.91 -21.73 17.48
CA THR A 501 20.02 -20.46 18.22
C THR A 501 20.95 -19.52 17.46
N ILE A 502 20.54 -18.27 17.24
CA ILE A 502 21.39 -17.25 16.59
C ILE A 502 21.60 -16.12 17.58
N THR A 503 22.86 -15.86 17.94
CA THR A 503 23.22 -14.87 18.97
C THR A 503 24.12 -13.77 18.42
N GLY A 504 23.73 -12.50 18.63
CA GLY A 504 24.57 -11.34 18.37
C GLY A 504 24.86 -11.07 16.90
N MET A 505 24.02 -11.57 15.98
CA MET A 505 24.23 -11.43 14.53
C MET A 505 23.22 -10.47 13.89
N GLU A 506 23.56 -9.98 12.71
CA GLU A 506 22.65 -9.30 11.80
C GLU A 506 22.53 -10.11 10.52
N ILE A 507 21.34 -10.61 10.20
CA ILE A 507 21.07 -11.36 8.98
C ILE A 507 20.28 -10.47 8.02
N ARG A 508 20.89 -10.15 6.87
CA ARG A 508 20.30 -9.32 5.83
C ARG A 508 19.73 -10.18 4.72
N PHE A 509 18.46 -9.97 4.41
CA PHE A 509 17.72 -10.69 3.38
C PHE A 509 17.61 -9.81 2.14
N ALA A 510 17.97 -10.32 0.97
CA ALA A 510 17.71 -9.58 -0.27
C ALA A 510 16.23 -9.20 -0.40
N PRO A 511 15.89 -8.19 -1.22
CA PRO A 511 14.49 -7.88 -1.53
C PRO A 511 13.68 -9.14 -1.92
N GLY A 512 12.52 -9.31 -1.29
CA GLY A 512 11.63 -10.47 -1.46
C GLY A 512 12.15 -11.81 -0.92
N ALA A 513 13.32 -11.87 -0.26
CA ALA A 513 13.79 -13.07 0.41
C ALA A 513 13.06 -13.32 1.74
N LYS A 514 13.10 -14.56 2.25
CA LYS A 514 12.37 -14.95 3.46
C LYS A 514 13.09 -15.94 4.37
N LEU A 515 12.61 -16.01 5.61
CA LEU A 515 12.98 -17.06 6.56
C LEU A 515 11.79 -17.99 6.77
N ILE A 516 12.00 -19.31 6.70
CA ILE A 516 10.96 -20.32 6.97
C ILE A 516 11.38 -21.20 8.15
N ILE A 517 10.46 -21.38 9.10
CA ILE A 517 10.54 -22.40 10.15
C ILE A 517 9.47 -23.43 9.89
N GLU A 518 9.87 -24.66 9.57
CA GLU A 518 8.95 -25.70 9.12
C GLU A 518 8.11 -26.29 10.26
N ALA A 519 6.86 -26.63 9.92
CA ALA A 519 6.04 -27.50 10.73
C ALA A 519 6.62 -28.93 10.79
N GLY A 520 6.33 -29.62 11.88
CA GLY A 520 6.68 -31.03 12.06
C GLY A 520 5.73 -31.97 11.33
N ASP A 521 5.79 -33.25 11.66
CA ASP A 521 4.86 -34.28 11.20
C ASP A 521 4.57 -35.28 12.35
N ASN A 522 4.06 -36.46 12.01
CA ASN A 522 3.73 -37.48 12.99
C ASN A 522 4.95 -38.11 13.68
N GLN A 523 6.15 -37.94 13.15
CA GLN A 523 7.39 -38.55 13.65
C GLN A 523 8.41 -37.51 14.12
N VAL A 524 8.37 -36.31 13.55
CA VAL A 524 9.39 -35.28 13.76
C VAL A 524 8.75 -33.99 14.27
N SER A 525 9.34 -33.40 15.31
CA SER A 525 8.91 -32.08 15.81
C SER A 525 9.11 -30.98 14.76
N GLY A 526 8.39 -29.87 14.87
CA GLY A 526 8.64 -28.68 14.06
C GLY A 526 10.00 -28.04 14.35
N GLY A 527 10.48 -27.25 13.39
CA GLY A 527 11.70 -26.48 13.54
C GLY A 527 11.59 -25.48 14.69
N LYS A 528 12.72 -25.18 15.34
CA LYS A 528 12.79 -24.21 16.43
C LYS A 528 13.93 -23.22 16.18
N LEU A 529 13.59 -21.94 16.07
CA LEU A 529 14.54 -20.84 15.98
C LEU A 529 14.50 -20.00 17.25
N ILE A 530 15.67 -19.74 17.82
CA ILE A 530 15.85 -18.82 18.95
C ILE A 530 16.75 -17.68 18.48
N LEU A 531 16.24 -16.46 18.53
CA LEU A 531 16.99 -15.22 18.27
C LEU A 531 17.32 -14.57 19.61
N ASN A 532 18.61 -14.29 19.83
CA ASN A 532 19.12 -13.72 21.07
C ASN A 532 20.05 -12.53 20.75
N ALA A 533 19.60 -11.30 21.01
CA ALA A 533 20.31 -10.09 20.56
C ALA A 533 20.68 -10.12 19.06
N THR A 534 19.74 -10.59 18.23
CA THR A 534 19.95 -10.78 16.79
C THR A 534 18.98 -9.92 15.99
N THR A 535 19.45 -9.34 14.88
CA THR A 535 18.64 -8.52 13.96
C THR A 535 18.40 -9.26 12.65
N LEU A 536 17.15 -9.31 12.20
CA LEU A 536 16.76 -9.73 10.86
C LEU A 536 16.24 -8.51 10.10
N THR A 537 16.83 -8.19 8.94
CA THR A 537 16.54 -6.97 8.18
C THR A 537 16.70 -7.18 6.68
N VAL A 538 16.33 -6.19 5.87
CA VAL A 538 16.54 -6.20 4.41
C VAL A 538 17.98 -5.79 4.05
N ASP A 539 18.55 -6.43 3.05
CA ASP A 539 19.79 -6.02 2.40
C ASP A 539 19.51 -4.89 1.41
N THR A 540 20.09 -3.73 1.66
CA THR A 540 19.84 -2.50 0.88
C THR A 540 20.74 -2.34 -0.33
N ARG A 541 21.68 -3.25 -0.59
CA ARG A 541 22.63 -3.14 -1.72
C ARG A 541 21.93 -3.12 -3.08
N CYS A 542 20.84 -3.88 -3.23
CA CYS A 542 20.06 -3.92 -4.46
C CYS A 542 18.88 -2.95 -4.49
N SER A 543 18.46 -2.43 -3.34
CA SER A 543 17.43 -1.41 -3.27
C SER A 543 17.41 -0.82 -1.87
N SER A 544 17.59 0.49 -1.77
CA SER A 544 17.43 1.21 -0.50
C SER A 544 15.97 1.25 -0.03
N ASP A 545 15.01 0.94 -0.91
CA ASP A 545 13.59 1.15 -0.69
C ASP A 545 12.74 -0.13 -0.82
N ALA A 546 13.37 -1.31 -0.89
CA ALA A 546 12.65 -2.57 -0.89
C ALA A 546 12.45 -3.16 0.51
N LEU A 547 11.42 -3.99 0.65
CA LEU A 547 11.15 -4.84 1.82
C LEU A 547 11.56 -6.29 1.52
N TRP A 548 11.95 -7.03 2.57
CA TRP A 548 12.00 -8.50 2.51
C TRP A 548 10.65 -9.09 2.93
N ASP A 549 10.43 -10.39 2.69
CA ASP A 549 9.11 -11.00 2.92
C ASP A 549 8.86 -11.39 4.37
N GLY A 550 9.92 -11.45 5.19
CA GLY A 550 9.87 -11.70 6.62
C GLY A 550 9.97 -13.17 7.03
N VAL A 551 9.46 -13.49 8.23
CA VAL A 551 9.57 -14.84 8.83
C VAL A 551 8.24 -15.59 8.73
N GLU A 552 8.24 -16.77 8.09
CA GLU A 552 7.14 -17.74 8.13
C GLU A 552 7.39 -18.78 9.24
N VAL A 553 6.49 -18.83 10.21
CA VAL A 553 6.47 -19.85 11.27
C VAL A 553 5.35 -20.83 10.97
N GLN A 554 5.68 -21.90 10.26
CA GLN A 554 4.69 -22.84 9.75
C GLN A 554 4.20 -23.79 10.85
N GLY A 555 2.90 -24.08 10.87
CA GLY A 555 2.28 -25.00 11.82
C GLY A 555 1.38 -26.04 11.14
N ILE A 556 0.57 -26.69 11.96
CA ILE A 556 -0.53 -27.57 11.54
C ILE A 556 -1.75 -27.14 12.35
N TYR A 557 -2.70 -26.51 11.68
CA TYR A 557 -3.76 -25.70 12.30
C TYR A 557 -4.65 -26.47 13.28
N ASN A 558 -4.74 -27.80 13.16
CA ASN A 558 -5.58 -28.70 13.94
C ASN A 558 -4.76 -29.73 14.74
N GLN A 559 -3.56 -29.37 15.19
CA GLN A 559 -2.74 -30.23 16.05
C GLN A 559 -2.42 -29.54 17.38
N PRO A 560 -2.22 -30.31 18.48
CA PRO A 560 -1.85 -29.72 19.76
C PRO A 560 -0.50 -29.00 19.65
N GLN A 561 -0.39 -27.81 20.23
CA GLN A 561 0.89 -27.10 20.28
C GLN A 561 1.88 -27.73 21.28
N GLY A 562 1.42 -28.63 22.16
CA GLY A 562 2.27 -29.37 23.10
C GLY A 562 2.84 -28.50 24.22
N SER A 563 4.15 -28.27 24.24
CA SER A 563 4.82 -27.33 25.14
C SER A 563 5.79 -26.46 24.33
N ILE A 564 5.93 -25.18 24.71
CA ILE A 564 6.88 -24.25 24.10
C ILE A 564 8.31 -24.83 24.10
N TYR A 565 8.69 -25.52 25.19
CA TYR A 565 10.03 -26.09 25.38
C TYR A 565 10.13 -27.59 25.04
N GLY A 566 9.00 -28.28 24.83
CA GLY A 566 8.92 -29.71 24.58
C GLY A 566 8.83 -30.10 23.10
N ALA A 567 8.43 -31.35 22.82
CA ALA A 567 8.08 -31.79 21.48
C ALA A 567 6.78 -31.10 21.03
N SER A 568 6.81 -30.50 19.83
CA SER A 568 5.66 -29.83 19.23
C SER A 568 5.72 -30.04 17.73
N LYS A 569 4.58 -30.28 17.08
CA LYS A 569 4.50 -30.33 15.62
C LYS A 569 4.48 -28.92 15.00
N GLN A 570 4.46 -27.86 15.80
CA GLN A 570 4.46 -26.49 15.29
C GLN A 570 5.89 -25.99 15.12
N GLY A 571 6.13 -25.22 14.07
CA GLY A 571 7.29 -24.35 13.98
C GLY A 571 7.27 -23.34 15.14
N ARG A 572 8.45 -23.03 15.66
CA ARG A 572 8.61 -22.16 16.83
C ARG A 572 9.64 -21.07 16.58
N LEU A 573 9.23 -19.84 16.80
CA LEU A 573 10.11 -18.68 16.85
C LEU A 573 10.14 -18.11 18.28
N ILE A 574 11.34 -17.97 18.84
CA ILE A 574 11.57 -17.36 20.15
C ILE A 574 12.50 -16.17 19.97
N LEU A 575 12.09 -14.99 20.44
CA LEU A 575 12.89 -13.75 20.41
C LEU A 575 13.21 -13.29 21.82
N THR A 576 14.48 -13.03 22.11
CA THR A 576 14.94 -12.54 23.40
C THR A 576 16.02 -11.45 23.28
N ASN A 577 16.27 -10.75 24.39
CA ASN A 577 17.40 -9.85 24.60
C ASN A 577 17.57 -8.78 23.50
N ASN A 578 16.49 -8.05 23.23
CA ASN A 578 16.39 -6.99 22.23
C ASN A 578 16.69 -7.46 20.81
N SER A 579 16.28 -8.69 20.46
CA SER A 579 16.28 -9.13 19.06
C SER A 579 15.30 -8.30 18.24
N ILE A 580 15.66 -8.01 16.99
CA ILE A 580 14.96 -7.08 16.10
C ILE A 580 14.53 -7.78 14.81
N ILE A 581 13.29 -7.57 14.39
CA ILE A 581 12.81 -7.90 13.04
C ILE A 581 12.29 -6.61 12.39
N GLU A 582 12.90 -6.21 11.29
CA GLU A 582 12.58 -4.92 10.66
C GLU A 582 12.61 -4.91 9.14
N HIS A 583 11.95 -3.89 8.56
CA HIS A 583 11.88 -3.65 7.12
C HIS A 583 11.31 -4.83 6.31
N ALA A 584 10.36 -5.58 6.88
CA ALA A 584 9.66 -6.68 6.22
C ALA A 584 8.25 -6.29 5.76
N ARG A 585 7.73 -6.97 4.74
CA ARG A 585 6.29 -6.93 4.40
C ARG A 585 5.45 -7.51 5.54
N ARG A 586 5.91 -8.58 6.16
CA ARG A 586 5.32 -9.22 7.33
C ARG A 586 6.44 -9.64 8.26
N GLY A 587 6.70 -8.93 9.35
CA GLY A 587 7.80 -9.25 10.26
C GLY A 587 7.79 -10.73 10.66
N VAL A 588 6.65 -11.21 11.14
CA VAL A 588 6.39 -12.63 11.40
C VAL A 588 4.98 -13.01 10.93
N LEU A 589 4.87 -14.07 10.15
CA LEU A 589 3.63 -14.76 9.81
C LEU A 589 3.61 -16.11 10.53
N ALA A 590 2.71 -16.33 11.48
CA ALA A 590 2.44 -17.65 12.07
C ALA A 590 1.61 -18.52 11.10
N GLY A 591 2.22 -18.80 9.95
CA GLY A 591 1.64 -19.51 8.82
C GLY A 591 2.62 -19.58 7.64
N SER A 592 2.10 -19.88 6.46
CA SER A 592 2.82 -19.85 5.19
C SER A 592 2.09 -18.92 4.24
N PHE A 593 2.83 -18.11 3.50
CA PHE A 593 2.28 -17.27 2.44
C PHE A 593 2.14 -18.09 1.14
N ASP A 594 1.10 -17.82 0.34
CA ASP A 594 0.87 -18.46 -0.95
C ASP A 594 0.88 -17.43 -2.08
N ASN A 595 1.89 -17.51 -2.94
CA ASN A 595 2.09 -16.57 -4.05
C ASN A 595 1.16 -16.83 -5.25
N SER A 596 0.43 -17.96 -5.29
CA SER A 596 -0.32 -18.39 -6.47
C SER A 596 -1.55 -17.53 -6.79
N SER A 597 -2.00 -16.67 -5.88
CA SER A 597 -3.30 -15.99 -5.98
C SER A 597 -3.31 -14.52 -5.47
N GLY A 598 -2.15 -13.94 -5.12
CA GLY A 598 -2.01 -12.53 -4.71
C GLY A 598 -1.67 -12.29 -3.22
N PHE A 599 -1.44 -11.02 -2.85
CA PHE A 599 -0.82 -10.55 -1.58
C PHE A 599 -1.49 -10.98 -0.26
N TYR A 600 -2.71 -11.53 -0.31
CA TYR A 600 -3.49 -11.88 0.88
C TYR A 600 -3.58 -13.39 1.13
N ASN A 601 -3.16 -14.24 0.19
CA ASN A 601 -3.35 -15.68 0.29
C ASN A 601 -2.34 -16.35 1.22
N TYR A 602 -2.85 -17.20 2.10
CA TYR A 602 -2.07 -18.02 3.02
C TYR A 602 -2.42 -19.47 2.80
N ASN A 603 -1.46 -20.37 2.95
CA ASN A 603 -1.75 -21.79 2.89
C ASN A 603 -2.42 -22.24 4.20
N PRO A 604 -3.73 -22.60 4.18
CA PRO A 604 -4.47 -22.91 5.41
C PRO A 604 -3.91 -24.14 6.14
N SER A 605 -3.33 -25.09 5.39
CA SER A 605 -2.72 -26.30 5.94
C SER A 605 -1.42 -26.06 6.74
N LYS A 606 -0.84 -24.86 6.65
CA LYS A 606 0.45 -24.52 7.26
C LYS A 606 0.38 -23.45 8.34
N THR A 607 -0.79 -23.21 8.92
CA THR A 607 -1.02 -22.22 10.00
C THR A 607 -0.85 -22.84 11.40
N GLY A 608 -0.80 -22.02 12.45
CA GLY A 608 -0.66 -22.51 13.84
C GLY A 608 0.76 -22.52 14.40
N GLY A 609 1.70 -21.83 13.76
CA GLY A 609 3.03 -21.59 14.33
C GLY A 609 3.00 -20.90 15.69
N ILE A 610 4.06 -21.07 16.49
CA ILE A 610 4.18 -20.49 17.84
C ILE A 610 5.22 -19.36 17.81
N VAL A 611 4.84 -18.19 18.31
CA VAL A 611 5.74 -17.02 18.44
C VAL A 611 5.80 -16.58 19.89
N VAL A 612 6.99 -16.64 20.50
CA VAL A 612 7.22 -16.17 21.87
C VAL A 612 8.28 -15.09 21.84
N ALA A 613 7.90 -13.86 22.17
CA ALA A 613 8.80 -12.72 22.16
C ALA A 613 8.88 -12.11 23.56
N LYS A 614 10.10 -11.89 24.04
CA LYS A 614 10.36 -11.19 25.30
C LYS A 614 11.48 -10.18 25.12
N ASN A 615 11.26 -8.91 25.43
CA ASN A 615 12.24 -7.85 25.16
C ASN A 615 12.67 -7.90 23.69
N ALA A 616 11.74 -7.71 22.75
CA ALA A 616 12.01 -7.80 21.31
C ALA A 616 11.41 -6.59 20.59
N VAL A 617 11.95 -6.27 19.41
CA VAL A 617 11.54 -5.11 18.63
C VAL A 617 11.09 -5.56 17.24
N PHE A 618 9.90 -5.11 16.85
CA PHE A 618 9.39 -5.17 15.49
C PHE A 618 9.30 -3.74 14.98
N ARG A 619 10.01 -3.42 13.91
CA ARG A 619 10.18 -2.03 13.49
C ARG A 619 10.07 -1.85 11.99
N ASN A 620 9.30 -0.85 11.56
CA ASN A 620 9.17 -0.45 10.16
C ASN A 620 8.81 -1.64 9.24
N ASN A 621 8.01 -2.58 9.73
CA ASN A 621 7.38 -3.60 8.91
C ASN A 621 6.01 -3.08 8.46
N GLN A 622 5.53 -3.50 7.29
CA GLN A 622 4.16 -3.17 6.87
C GLN A 622 3.12 -3.81 7.82
N ARG A 623 3.40 -5.05 8.26
CA ARG A 623 2.74 -5.74 9.37
C ARG A 623 3.80 -6.35 10.27
N ASP A 624 3.74 -6.16 11.58
CA ASP A 624 4.78 -6.74 12.45
C ASP A 624 4.55 -8.22 12.70
N VAL A 625 3.36 -8.62 13.15
CA VAL A 625 3.02 -10.01 13.46
C VAL A 625 1.63 -10.36 12.98
N VAL A 626 1.52 -11.43 12.20
CA VAL A 626 0.26 -11.93 11.64
C VAL A 626 0.01 -13.36 12.07
N PHE A 627 -1.11 -13.60 12.73
CA PHE A 627 -1.61 -14.93 13.04
C PHE A 627 -2.79 -15.30 12.14
N ARG A 628 -2.70 -16.50 11.56
CA ARG A 628 -3.79 -17.13 10.81
C ARG A 628 -4.39 -18.28 11.62
N LYS A 629 -5.62 -18.67 11.24
CA LYS A 629 -6.48 -19.63 11.94
C LYS A 629 -5.71 -20.77 12.61
N TYR A 630 -5.99 -21.00 13.90
CA TYR A 630 -5.49 -22.15 14.63
C TYR A 630 -6.63 -22.71 15.48
N ILE A 631 -7.04 -23.94 15.20
CA ILE A 631 -8.06 -24.66 15.96
C ILE A 631 -7.35 -25.68 16.83
N SER A 632 -7.40 -25.48 18.14
CA SER A 632 -6.92 -26.52 19.03
C SER A 632 -7.82 -27.77 18.96
N PRO A 633 -7.27 -29.00 18.85
CA PRO A 633 -8.05 -30.25 18.86
C PRO A 633 -8.97 -30.43 20.06
N ASN A 634 -8.63 -29.84 21.21
CA ASN A 634 -9.38 -29.96 22.47
C ASN A 634 -9.73 -28.58 23.06
N GLY A 635 -9.73 -27.52 22.24
CA GLY A 635 -9.98 -26.15 22.72
C GLY A 635 -8.85 -25.56 23.59
N GLN A 636 -7.63 -26.11 23.53
CA GLN A 636 -6.43 -25.56 24.17
C GLN A 636 -6.07 -24.16 23.64
N ASN A 637 -5.41 -23.39 24.49
CA ASN A 637 -4.90 -22.07 24.17
C ASN A 637 -3.72 -22.13 23.20
N ASN A 638 -3.59 -21.12 22.33
CA ASN A 638 -2.34 -20.82 21.65
C ASN A 638 -1.28 -20.43 22.70
N PHE A 639 -0.02 -20.84 22.48
CA PHE A 639 1.09 -20.57 23.38
C PHE A 639 1.88 -19.31 23.06
N SER A 640 1.47 -18.58 22.02
CA SER A 640 2.17 -17.36 21.62
C SER A 640 1.97 -16.24 22.64
N SER A 641 3.04 -15.51 22.93
CA SER A 641 3.04 -14.44 23.92
C SER A 641 4.10 -13.38 23.60
N PHE A 642 3.78 -12.13 23.96
CA PHE A 642 4.61 -10.96 23.76
C PHE A 642 4.71 -10.23 25.09
N VAL A 643 5.93 -10.13 25.63
CA VAL A 643 6.18 -9.51 26.93
C VAL A 643 7.30 -8.49 26.80
N ASN A 644 7.03 -7.24 27.15
CA ASN A 644 7.99 -6.15 27.07
C ASN A 644 8.54 -5.96 25.64
N CYS A 645 7.67 -6.06 24.63
CA CYS A 645 8.03 -5.91 23.22
C CYS A 645 7.72 -4.51 22.70
N GLN A 646 8.42 -4.07 21.65
CA GLN A 646 8.16 -2.80 20.98
C GLN A 646 7.76 -3.07 19.53
N PHE A 647 6.66 -2.46 19.11
CA PHE A 647 6.10 -2.48 17.76
C PHE A 647 6.09 -1.03 17.25
N LEU A 648 6.95 -0.71 16.28
CA LEU A 648 7.33 0.67 15.99
C LEU A 648 7.24 1.00 14.50
N VAL A 649 6.56 2.09 14.17
CA VAL A 649 6.73 2.79 12.89
C VAL A 649 7.47 4.11 13.17
N THR A 650 8.72 4.20 12.75
CA THR A 650 9.61 5.35 13.05
C THR A 650 9.88 6.23 11.84
N GLN A 651 9.47 5.81 10.66
CA GLN A 651 9.69 6.48 9.39
C GLN A 651 8.65 6.00 8.36
N THR A 652 8.55 6.71 7.23
CA THR A 652 7.88 6.18 6.04
C THR A 652 8.48 4.80 5.72
N LEU A 653 7.61 3.81 5.51
CA LEU A 653 8.08 2.47 5.20
C LEU A 653 8.72 2.47 3.81
N LYS A 654 9.69 1.58 3.65
CA LYS A 654 10.37 1.35 2.38
C LYS A 654 9.36 1.04 1.27
N GLY A 655 9.52 1.67 0.12
CA GLY A 655 8.68 1.51 -1.08
C GLY A 655 7.38 2.31 -0.97
N ASN A 656 7.35 3.33 -0.11
CA ASN A 656 6.18 4.18 0.19
C ASN A 656 4.92 3.37 0.57
N VAL A 657 5.11 2.18 1.12
CA VAL A 657 4.04 1.32 1.58
C VAL A 657 3.44 1.87 2.87
N GLN A 658 2.12 1.86 2.99
CA GLN A 658 1.46 2.32 4.22
C GLN A 658 1.55 1.25 5.33
N PRO A 659 1.84 1.64 6.59
CA PRO A 659 1.72 0.73 7.72
C PRO A 659 0.27 0.32 7.93
N ILE A 660 0.03 -0.95 8.21
CA ILE A 660 -1.34 -1.49 8.29
C ILE A 660 -1.69 -1.85 9.74
N ASN A 661 -1.04 -2.88 10.29
CA ASN A 661 -1.33 -3.37 11.63
C ASN A 661 -0.02 -3.82 12.26
N HIS A 662 0.24 -3.43 13.51
CA HIS A 662 1.33 -4.05 14.25
C HIS A 662 1.00 -5.55 14.45
N VAL A 663 -0.17 -5.86 15.00
CA VAL A 663 -0.60 -7.25 15.22
C VAL A 663 -1.93 -7.54 14.53
N GLU A 664 -1.99 -8.68 13.83
CA GLU A 664 -3.23 -9.23 13.25
C GLU A 664 -3.54 -10.61 13.84
N LEU A 665 -4.74 -10.78 14.39
CA LEU A 665 -5.22 -12.05 14.95
C LEU A 665 -6.46 -12.52 14.19
N HIS A 666 -6.38 -13.65 13.49
CA HIS A 666 -7.51 -14.22 12.76
C HIS A 666 -7.86 -15.62 13.26
N ASN A 667 -9.04 -15.77 13.87
CA ASN A 667 -9.54 -17.04 14.40
C ASN A 667 -8.52 -17.72 15.35
N ILE A 668 -7.97 -16.95 16.28
CA ILE A 668 -7.02 -17.43 17.28
C ILE A 668 -7.62 -17.40 18.67
N LYS A 669 -7.32 -18.42 19.47
CA LYS A 669 -7.61 -18.44 20.90
C LYS A 669 -6.34 -18.24 21.72
N ASN A 670 -6.38 -17.21 22.57
CA ASN A 670 -5.46 -16.91 23.65
C ASN A 670 -4.02 -16.55 23.24
N VAL A 671 -3.84 -15.36 22.65
CA VAL A 671 -2.53 -14.68 22.60
C VAL A 671 -2.44 -13.67 23.74
N TYR A 672 -1.29 -13.59 24.40
CA TYR A 672 -1.05 -12.70 25.54
C TYR A 672 -0.09 -11.56 25.20
N PHE A 673 -0.44 -10.33 25.58
CA PHE A 673 0.37 -9.13 25.48
C PHE A 673 0.51 -8.46 26.85
N GLY A 674 1.74 -8.24 27.31
CA GLY A 674 2.01 -7.51 28.55
C GLY A 674 3.25 -6.63 28.49
N GLY A 675 3.14 -5.39 28.99
CA GLY A 675 4.23 -4.40 28.99
C GLY A 675 4.72 -4.01 27.59
N CYS A 676 3.90 -4.18 26.54
CA CYS A 676 4.29 -3.91 25.17
C CYS A 676 3.96 -2.48 24.71
N ASP A 677 4.80 -1.92 23.85
CA ASP A 677 4.63 -0.61 23.22
C ASP A 677 4.22 -0.77 21.75
N PHE A 678 3.10 -0.17 21.35
CA PHE A 678 2.62 -0.08 19.96
C PHE A 678 2.59 1.39 19.56
N LYS A 679 3.54 1.83 18.72
CA LYS A 679 3.78 3.26 18.51
C LYS A 679 4.00 3.62 17.06
N HIS A 680 3.39 4.73 16.67
CA HIS A 680 3.74 5.46 15.46
C HIS A 680 4.45 6.77 15.83
N THR A 681 5.69 6.95 15.38
CA THR A 681 6.54 8.14 15.68
C THR A 681 7.05 8.86 14.43
N SER A 682 6.56 8.48 13.25
CA SER A 682 6.89 9.12 11.97
C SER A 682 6.12 10.46 11.79
N SER A 683 6.41 11.19 10.71
CA SER A 683 5.67 12.40 10.35
C SER A 683 4.19 12.15 10.00
N HIS A 684 3.81 10.91 9.67
CA HIS A 684 2.44 10.53 9.31
C HIS A 684 1.74 9.82 10.47
N LEU A 685 1.52 10.54 11.57
CA LEU A 685 0.85 9.99 12.76
C LEU A 685 -0.55 9.44 12.44
N ARG A 686 -1.01 8.48 13.24
CA ARG A 686 -2.36 7.88 13.20
C ARG A 686 -2.66 7.07 11.94
N GLN A 687 -1.62 6.52 11.31
CA GLN A 687 -1.78 5.43 10.34
C GLN A 687 -1.55 4.07 11.00
N GLY A 688 -2.32 3.08 10.55
CA GLY A 688 -2.28 1.71 11.03
C GLY A 688 -2.89 1.50 12.42
N ASN A 689 -3.07 0.24 12.81
CA ASN A 689 -3.66 -0.16 14.10
C ASN A 689 -2.64 -0.89 15.00
N GLY A 690 -2.84 -0.83 16.31
CA GLY A 690 -2.05 -1.58 17.28
C GLY A 690 -2.34 -3.08 17.20
N ILE A 691 -3.53 -3.48 17.65
CA ILE A 691 -4.00 -4.87 17.52
C ILE A 691 -5.29 -4.87 16.71
N TYR A 692 -5.26 -5.52 15.55
CA TYR A 692 -6.45 -5.89 14.80
C TYR A 692 -6.79 -7.35 15.09
N ALA A 693 -8.04 -7.62 15.45
CA ALA A 693 -8.52 -8.96 15.74
C ALA A 693 -9.83 -9.26 15.04
N LEU A 694 -9.86 -10.40 14.36
CA LEU A 694 -11.02 -10.96 13.71
C LEU A 694 -11.33 -12.33 14.33
N ASN A 695 -12.52 -12.47 14.90
CA ASN A 695 -13.01 -13.71 15.50
C ASN A 695 -12.05 -14.36 16.50
N SER A 696 -11.32 -13.55 17.27
CA SER A 696 -10.24 -14.03 18.14
C SER A 696 -10.53 -13.79 19.62
N ILE A 697 -9.87 -14.57 20.48
CA ILE A 697 -9.88 -14.42 21.93
C ILE A 697 -8.47 -14.08 22.39
N PHE A 698 -8.25 -12.97 23.10
CA PHE A 698 -6.90 -12.55 23.49
C PHE A 698 -6.90 -11.69 24.77
N ASN A 699 -5.71 -11.55 25.36
CA ASN A 699 -5.50 -10.82 26.61
C ASN A 699 -4.44 -9.73 26.41
N VAL A 700 -4.79 -8.48 26.73
CA VAL A 700 -3.89 -7.33 26.76
C VAL A 700 -3.91 -6.77 28.18
N LYS A 701 -2.92 -7.12 28.98
CA LYS A 701 -2.90 -6.77 30.41
C LYS A 701 -1.56 -6.19 30.78
N ALA A 702 -1.53 -5.21 31.67
CA ALA A 702 -0.27 -4.72 32.23
C ALA A 702 0.55 -5.88 32.81
N GLN A 703 1.85 -5.87 32.53
CA GLN A 703 2.77 -6.88 33.02
C GLN A 703 3.06 -6.61 34.51
N CYS A 704 2.85 -7.61 35.35
CA CYS A 704 3.24 -7.50 36.75
C CYS A 704 4.78 -7.46 36.87
N THR A 705 5.30 -6.45 37.56
CA THR A 705 6.75 -6.29 37.81
C THR A 705 7.15 -6.52 39.26
N SER A 706 6.19 -6.60 40.18
CA SER A 706 6.44 -6.92 41.60
C SER A 706 6.61 -8.42 41.85
N GLN A 707 7.39 -8.80 42.87
CA GLN A 707 7.52 -10.19 43.34
C GLN A 707 6.45 -10.62 44.36
N SER A 708 5.50 -9.74 44.73
CA SER A 708 4.43 -10.00 45.70
C SER A 708 3.13 -10.45 45.03
N ALA A 709 2.34 -11.28 45.73
CA ALA A 709 0.96 -11.59 45.38
C ALA A 709 0.02 -11.05 46.48
N PRO A 710 -0.99 -10.20 46.17
CA PRO A 710 -1.33 -9.67 44.85
C PRO A 710 -0.26 -8.71 44.30
N CYS A 711 -0.27 -8.52 42.98
CA CYS A 711 0.68 -7.64 42.29
C CYS A 711 0.49 -6.18 42.72
N THR A 712 1.59 -5.49 43.00
CA THR A 712 1.59 -4.10 43.50
C THR A 712 2.13 -3.09 42.49
N ASN A 713 3.00 -3.52 41.58
CA ASN A 713 3.58 -2.68 40.53
C ASN A 713 3.32 -3.30 39.16
N PHE A 714 2.89 -2.47 38.22
CA PHE A 714 2.48 -2.88 36.88
C PHE A 714 3.21 -2.07 35.82
N ASP A 715 3.61 -2.73 34.75
CA ASP A 715 4.13 -2.13 33.53
C ASP A 715 3.05 -2.22 32.44
N PRO A 716 2.34 -1.12 32.15
CA PRO A 716 1.19 -1.12 31.23
C PRO A 716 1.62 -1.40 29.79
N ASN A 717 0.71 -1.94 28.97
CA ASN A 717 0.88 -1.81 27.52
C ASN A 717 0.57 -0.37 27.11
N LEU A 718 1.28 0.16 26.11
CA LEU A 718 1.10 1.51 25.57
C LEU A 718 0.73 1.46 24.10
N PHE A 719 -0.38 2.12 23.74
CA PHE A 719 -0.83 2.31 22.36
C PHE A 719 -0.81 3.80 22.02
N GLU A 720 0.03 4.23 21.10
CA GLU A 720 0.30 5.65 20.87
C GLU A 720 0.34 6.05 19.39
N ASN A 721 -0.39 7.13 19.06
CA ASN A 721 -0.45 7.74 17.73
C ASN A 721 -0.97 6.80 16.63
N LEU A 722 -1.96 5.95 16.92
CA LEU A 722 -2.52 4.97 15.99
C LEU A 722 -3.91 5.40 15.50
N ASN A 723 -4.37 4.81 14.40
CA ASN A 723 -5.78 4.93 14.00
C ASN A 723 -6.68 4.28 15.05
N GLN A 724 -6.38 3.01 15.38
CA GLN A 724 -7.04 2.28 16.45
C GLN A 724 -5.98 1.65 17.35
N GLY A 725 -6.05 1.86 18.66
CA GLY A 725 -5.20 1.12 19.60
C GLY A 725 -5.50 -0.37 19.54
N ILE A 726 -6.75 -0.73 19.81
CA ILE A 726 -7.28 -2.09 19.61
C ILE A 726 -8.55 -2.01 18.77
N TRP A 727 -8.61 -2.78 17.69
CA TRP A 727 -9.81 -2.95 16.87
C TRP A 727 -10.17 -4.43 16.78
N ILE A 728 -11.35 -4.78 17.28
CA ILE A 728 -11.88 -6.15 17.23
C ILE A 728 -13.22 -6.21 16.49
N ASN A 729 -13.34 -7.20 15.60
CA ASN A 729 -14.57 -7.56 14.91
C ASN A 729 -14.90 -9.04 15.19
N ALA A 730 -16.10 -9.29 15.71
CA ALA A 730 -16.55 -10.63 16.08
C ALA A 730 -17.77 -11.09 15.25
N ALA A 731 -17.67 -12.26 14.63
CA ALA A 731 -18.78 -12.91 13.94
C ALA A 731 -19.62 -13.80 14.87
N GLY A 732 -19.01 -14.38 15.91
CA GLY A 732 -19.63 -15.27 16.88
C GLY A 732 -19.69 -14.68 18.29
N ALA A 733 -20.58 -15.20 19.13
CA ALA A 733 -20.80 -14.66 20.49
C ALA A 733 -19.68 -14.97 21.50
N THR A 734 -18.70 -15.80 21.13
CA THR A 734 -17.59 -16.25 22.01
C THR A 734 -16.26 -15.54 21.75
N SER A 735 -16.15 -14.75 20.68
CA SER A 735 -14.99 -13.88 20.45
C SER A 735 -15.05 -12.72 21.44
N THR A 736 -14.02 -12.62 22.29
CA THR A 736 -13.95 -11.66 23.39
C THR A 736 -12.50 -11.33 23.71
N PHE A 737 -12.25 -10.24 24.41
CA PHE A 737 -10.91 -9.86 24.85
C PHE A 737 -10.92 -9.24 26.24
N SER A 738 -9.74 -9.19 26.84
CA SER A 738 -9.51 -8.33 28.01
C SER A 738 -8.48 -7.25 27.72
N SER A 739 -8.77 -6.04 28.20
CA SER A 739 -7.87 -4.89 28.27
C SER A 739 -7.85 -4.42 29.72
N ASP A 740 -6.77 -4.68 30.45
CA ASP A 740 -6.64 -4.27 31.85
C ASP A 740 -5.36 -3.48 32.10
N ARG A 741 -5.50 -2.28 32.69
CA ARG A 741 -4.39 -1.39 33.08
C ARG A 741 -3.47 -0.99 31.92
N ASN A 742 -4.03 -0.80 30.73
CA ASN A 742 -3.29 -0.31 29.58
C ASN A 742 -3.43 1.21 29.41
N VAL A 743 -2.55 1.80 28.61
CA VAL A 743 -2.51 3.24 28.33
C VAL A 743 -2.68 3.47 26.83
N PHE A 744 -3.63 4.33 26.46
CA PHE A 744 -3.93 4.70 25.08
C PHE A 744 -3.75 6.21 24.93
N ILE A 745 -2.82 6.66 24.08
CA ILE A 745 -2.46 8.07 23.93
C ILE A 745 -2.57 8.50 22.47
N ASN A 746 -3.25 9.62 22.22
CA ASN A 746 -3.28 10.29 20.92
C ASN A 746 -3.72 9.37 19.74
N ASN A 747 -4.55 8.36 20.03
CA ASN A 747 -5.15 7.51 19.01
C ASN A 747 -6.43 8.18 18.48
N LEU A 748 -6.83 7.92 17.22
CA LEU A 748 -8.14 8.36 16.73
C LEU A 748 -9.26 7.67 17.53
N VAL A 749 -9.11 6.37 17.74
CA VAL A 749 -9.91 5.62 18.73
C VAL A 749 -8.99 4.74 19.59
N GLY A 750 -9.18 4.79 20.91
CA GLY A 750 -8.42 3.94 21.83
C GLY A 750 -8.74 2.45 21.64
N ILE A 751 -10.00 2.09 21.84
CA ILE A 751 -10.52 0.73 21.61
C ILE A 751 -11.84 0.81 20.83
N ARG A 752 -11.93 0.07 19.72
CA ARG A 752 -13.17 -0.19 18.99
C ARG A 752 -13.53 -1.67 19.05
N ALA A 753 -14.63 -1.98 19.72
CA ALA A 753 -15.15 -3.33 19.81
C ALA A 753 -16.49 -3.46 19.06
N THR A 754 -16.46 -4.20 17.96
CA THR A 754 -17.60 -4.42 17.08
C THR A 754 -18.12 -5.85 17.22
N ASN A 755 -19.43 -6.00 17.41
CA ASN A 755 -20.12 -7.29 17.58
C ASN A 755 -19.54 -8.17 18.70
N THR A 756 -18.80 -7.58 19.63
CA THR A 756 -18.00 -8.30 20.62
C THR A 756 -18.81 -8.44 21.90
N ASN A 757 -19.07 -9.68 22.31
CA ASN A 757 -19.75 -9.92 23.58
C ASN A 757 -18.72 -10.21 24.67
N LEU A 758 -19.10 -9.97 25.93
CA LEU A 758 -18.31 -10.40 27.09
C LEU A 758 -16.92 -9.75 27.19
N ALA A 759 -16.67 -8.62 26.52
CA ALA A 759 -15.41 -7.91 26.61
C ALA A 759 -15.16 -7.39 28.05
N THR A 760 -13.90 -7.39 28.49
CA THR A 760 -13.52 -6.86 29.81
C THR A 760 -12.52 -5.72 29.63
N ILE A 761 -12.93 -4.50 29.94
CA ILE A 761 -12.16 -3.27 29.71
C ILE A 761 -12.09 -2.54 31.04
N THR A 762 -10.99 -2.73 31.77
CA THR A 762 -10.88 -2.29 33.16
C THR A 762 -9.61 -1.50 33.46
N ARG A 763 -9.70 -0.46 34.26
CA ARG A 763 -8.52 0.27 34.80
C ARG A 763 -7.56 0.81 33.75
N ASN A 764 -8.03 1.01 32.52
CA ASN A 764 -7.23 1.59 31.44
C ASN A 764 -7.23 3.11 31.54
N GLN A 765 -6.19 3.73 30.99
CA GLN A 765 -6.08 5.17 30.83
C GLN A 765 -6.18 5.53 29.35
N PHE A 766 -7.09 6.43 29.02
CA PHE A 766 -7.30 6.96 27.69
C PHE A 766 -6.99 8.45 27.70
N LYS A 767 -5.94 8.86 26.96
CA LYS A 767 -5.57 10.26 26.72
C LYS A 767 -5.86 10.58 25.26
N LEU A 768 -6.99 11.24 25.02
CA LEU A 768 -7.58 11.45 23.71
C LEU A 768 -6.89 12.58 22.94
N TYR A 769 -6.79 12.38 21.63
CA TYR A 769 -6.41 13.40 20.67
C TYR A 769 -7.55 14.41 20.50
N GLU A 770 -7.22 15.69 20.43
CA GLU A 770 -8.19 16.74 20.15
C GLU A 770 -8.22 17.08 18.66
N ALA A 771 -9.40 16.97 18.04
CA ALA A 771 -9.65 17.34 16.66
C ALA A 771 -11.07 17.84 16.45
N SER A 772 -11.30 18.55 15.35
CA SER A 772 -12.64 18.96 14.91
C SER A 772 -13.51 17.79 14.48
N THR A 773 -12.88 16.66 14.12
CA THR A 773 -13.55 15.36 13.93
C THR A 773 -13.61 14.60 15.23
N GLN A 774 -14.60 13.71 15.36
CA GLN A 774 -14.79 12.93 16.57
C GLN A 774 -13.58 12.02 16.83
N THR A 775 -13.04 12.10 18.05
CA THR A 775 -12.08 11.14 18.60
C THR A 775 -12.72 10.43 19.77
N THR A 776 -12.42 9.15 19.98
CA THR A 776 -13.15 8.33 20.97
C THR A 776 -12.20 7.49 21.83
N GLY A 777 -12.38 7.50 23.15
CA GLY A 777 -11.61 6.63 24.04
C GLY A 777 -12.00 5.17 23.82
N LEU A 778 -13.27 4.86 24.03
CA LEU A 778 -13.85 3.53 23.86
C LEU A 778 -15.13 3.58 23.02
N TYR A 779 -15.16 2.81 21.94
CA TYR A 779 -16.34 2.66 21.09
C TYR A 779 -16.84 1.21 21.07
N LEU A 780 -18.02 0.99 21.64
CA LEU A 780 -18.72 -0.29 21.66
C LEU A 780 -19.84 -0.29 20.63
N VAL A 781 -19.73 -1.11 19.59
CA VAL A 781 -20.71 -1.23 18.50
C VAL A 781 -21.29 -2.64 18.50
N ASN A 782 -22.62 -2.78 18.54
CA ASN A 782 -23.30 -4.07 18.52
C ASN A 782 -22.84 -5.07 19.61
N SER A 783 -22.20 -4.55 20.66
CA SER A 783 -21.48 -5.30 21.69
C SER A 783 -22.34 -5.41 22.95
N THR A 784 -22.39 -6.57 23.61
CA THR A 784 -23.26 -6.78 24.78
C THR A 784 -22.58 -7.62 25.86
N LYS A 785 -23.07 -7.52 27.11
CA LYS A 785 -22.52 -8.20 28.30
C LYS A 785 -21.06 -7.84 28.60
N TYR A 786 -20.63 -6.66 28.21
CA TYR A 786 -19.29 -6.17 28.50
C TYR A 786 -19.16 -5.71 29.96
N VAL A 787 -17.93 -5.68 30.45
CA VAL A 787 -17.56 -4.95 31.67
C VAL A 787 -16.65 -3.81 31.29
N VAL A 788 -17.10 -2.59 31.57
CA VAL A 788 -16.33 -1.35 31.43
C VAL A 788 -16.29 -0.67 32.79
N GLU A 789 -15.17 -0.85 33.49
CA GLU A 789 -15.08 -0.46 34.89
C GLU A 789 -13.73 0.15 35.30
N GLU A 790 -13.79 1.21 36.11
CA GLU A 790 -12.60 1.88 36.68
C GLU A 790 -11.61 2.41 35.64
N ASN A 791 -12.05 2.70 34.41
CA ASN A 791 -11.21 3.35 33.41
C ASN A 791 -11.19 4.88 33.59
N ASP A 792 -10.09 5.50 33.16
CA ASP A 792 -9.85 6.94 33.20
C ASP A 792 -9.80 7.50 31.78
N PHE A 793 -10.62 8.52 31.49
CA PHE A 793 -10.70 9.17 30.19
C PHE A 793 -10.41 10.65 30.33
N ASP A 794 -9.47 11.14 29.54
CA ASP A 794 -8.97 12.51 29.58
C ASP A 794 -8.40 12.89 28.22
N ILE A 795 -8.04 14.14 28.01
CA ILE A 795 -7.31 14.58 26.80
C ILE A 795 -5.80 14.50 26.99
N VAL A 796 -5.04 14.55 25.90
CA VAL A 796 -3.57 14.67 25.95
C VAL A 796 -3.13 16.06 26.39
N ALA A 797 -3.90 17.09 26.03
CA ALA A 797 -3.59 18.47 26.36
C ALA A 797 -3.79 18.77 27.85
N SER A 798 -3.28 19.92 28.30
CA SER A 798 -3.48 20.38 29.68
C SER A 798 -4.82 21.07 29.89
N GLU A 799 -5.46 21.55 28.81
CA GLU A 799 -6.75 22.23 28.82
C GLU A 799 -7.52 21.90 27.53
N PRO A 800 -8.86 21.80 27.55
CA PRO A 800 -9.66 21.50 26.36
C PRO A 800 -9.63 22.62 25.32
N MET A 801 -9.62 22.23 24.04
CA MET A 801 -9.89 23.10 22.91
C MET A 801 -11.41 23.18 22.64
N PRO A 802 -12.02 24.38 22.60
CA PRO A 802 -13.47 24.57 22.47
C PRO A 802 -14.17 23.94 21.25
N THR A 803 -13.40 23.57 20.23
CA THR A 803 -13.92 22.96 18.98
C THR A 803 -13.60 21.48 18.88
N ALA A 804 -12.88 20.91 19.86
CA ALA A 804 -12.48 19.52 19.84
C ALA A 804 -13.66 18.62 20.17
N LYS A 805 -13.84 17.55 19.39
CA LYS A 805 -14.92 16.58 19.56
C LYS A 805 -14.37 15.31 20.21
N THR A 806 -14.02 15.39 21.50
CA THR A 806 -13.46 14.26 22.29
C THR A 806 -14.55 13.51 23.06
N TYR A 807 -14.70 12.22 22.81
CA TYR A 807 -15.76 11.38 23.35
C TYR A 807 -15.17 10.28 24.24
N GLY A 808 -15.53 10.24 25.51
CA GLY A 808 -14.98 9.24 26.44
C GLY A 808 -15.39 7.82 26.04
N ILE A 809 -16.69 7.54 26.18
CA ILE A 809 -17.28 6.26 25.80
C ILE A 809 -18.48 6.48 24.86
N VAL A 810 -18.51 5.73 23.76
CA VAL A 810 -19.69 5.65 22.88
C VAL A 810 -20.22 4.21 22.89
N VAL A 811 -21.51 4.06 23.16
CA VAL A 811 -22.22 2.77 23.07
C VAL A 811 -23.29 2.85 22.01
N ASN A 812 -23.12 2.07 20.94
CA ASN A 812 -24.07 1.97 19.84
C ASN A 812 -24.64 0.56 19.75
N ASN A 813 -25.96 0.44 19.93
CA ASN A 813 -26.72 -0.78 19.70
C ASN A 813 -26.28 -2.01 20.53
N SER A 814 -26.08 -1.84 21.84
CA SER A 814 -25.73 -2.95 22.76
C SER A 814 -26.85 -3.98 22.96
N GLY A 815 -28.04 -3.70 22.43
CA GLY A 815 -29.20 -4.57 22.47
C GLY A 815 -29.98 -4.48 23.77
N VAL A 816 -30.92 -5.42 23.96
CA VAL A 816 -31.91 -5.37 25.05
C VAL A 816 -31.43 -5.93 26.39
N LEU A 817 -30.23 -6.52 26.41
CA LEU A 817 -29.69 -7.21 27.57
C LEU A 817 -29.09 -6.24 28.60
N PRO A 818 -28.99 -6.65 29.87
CA PRO A 818 -28.31 -5.86 30.88
C PRO A 818 -26.86 -5.56 30.49
N ASN A 819 -26.51 -4.28 30.50
CA ASN A 819 -25.16 -3.78 30.29
C ASN A 819 -24.87 -2.67 31.30
N SER A 820 -23.63 -2.52 31.73
CA SER A 820 -23.28 -1.43 32.66
C SER A 820 -21.94 -0.80 32.35
N ILE A 821 -21.93 0.54 32.32
CA ILE A 821 -20.73 1.36 32.40
C ILE A 821 -20.60 1.84 33.83
N TYR A 822 -19.58 1.37 34.53
CA TYR A 822 -19.53 1.45 35.99
C TYR A 822 -18.23 2.06 36.51
N LYS A 823 -18.31 3.10 37.34
CA LYS A 823 -17.17 3.63 38.09
C LYS A 823 -15.99 4.08 37.22
N ASN A 824 -16.27 4.63 36.04
CA ASN A 824 -15.27 5.25 35.18
C ASN A 824 -15.15 6.74 35.52
N THR A 825 -13.99 7.33 35.23
CA THR A 825 -13.70 8.75 35.48
C THR A 825 -13.46 9.46 34.16
N PHE A 826 -14.04 10.66 34.00
CA PHE A 826 -13.97 11.46 32.79
C PHE A 826 -13.49 12.87 33.10
N HIS A 827 -12.60 13.42 32.27
CA HIS A 827 -11.95 14.71 32.46
C HIS A 827 -11.76 15.43 31.13
N ASN A 828 -11.99 16.75 31.08
CA ASN A 828 -11.56 17.59 29.95
C ASN A 828 -12.13 17.19 28.57
N LEU A 829 -13.27 16.51 28.53
CA LEU A 829 -13.86 15.97 27.30
C LEU A 829 -14.95 16.87 26.74
N TYR A 830 -15.22 16.74 25.44
CA TYR A 830 -16.42 17.30 24.83
C TYR A 830 -17.67 16.59 25.35
N ILE A 831 -17.67 15.26 25.29
CA ILE A 831 -18.74 14.40 25.84
C ILE A 831 -18.12 13.28 26.68
N GLY A 832 -18.61 13.10 27.90
CA GLY A 832 -18.19 12.02 28.77
C GLY A 832 -18.67 10.65 28.25
N GLY A 833 -19.98 10.46 28.14
CA GLY A 833 -20.59 9.24 27.61
C GLY A 833 -21.73 9.50 26.62
N GLN A 834 -21.76 8.77 25.52
CA GLN A 834 -22.83 8.81 24.52
C GLN A 834 -23.44 7.43 24.29
N SER A 835 -24.76 7.38 24.20
CA SER A 835 -25.52 6.19 23.84
C SER A 835 -26.36 6.44 22.58
N GLU A 836 -26.42 5.41 21.72
CA GLU A 836 -27.06 5.48 20.40
C GLU A 836 -27.80 4.17 20.09
N SER A 837 -28.89 4.27 19.35
CA SER A 837 -29.68 3.16 18.86
C SER A 837 -30.31 2.34 20.01
N VAL A 838 -30.47 1.04 19.85
CA VAL A 838 -31.18 0.19 20.82
C VAL A 838 -30.23 -0.38 21.87
N ASN A 839 -30.33 0.12 23.09
CA ASN A 839 -29.57 -0.37 24.26
C ASN A 839 -30.48 -0.79 25.42
N SER A 840 -31.76 -1.03 25.16
CA SER A 840 -32.72 -1.55 26.13
C SER A 840 -33.91 -2.23 25.48
N ASN A 841 -34.72 -2.93 26.29
CA ASN A 841 -35.98 -3.51 25.85
C ASN A 841 -37.05 -2.42 25.53
N ASN A 842 -38.12 -2.80 24.83
CA ASN A 842 -39.21 -1.89 24.39
C ASN A 842 -40.11 -1.39 25.54
N ASP A 843 -39.86 -1.78 26.79
CA ASP A 843 -40.84 -1.62 27.87
C ASP A 843 -40.66 -0.25 28.56
N VAL A 844 -41.37 0.75 28.03
CA VAL A 844 -41.15 2.19 28.33
C VAL A 844 -41.81 2.65 29.65
N THR A 845 -42.41 1.75 30.45
CA THR A 845 -43.27 2.17 31.57
C THR A 845 -43.15 1.38 32.87
N VAL A 846 -42.24 0.40 33.00
CA VAL A 846 -42.23 -0.49 34.16
C VAL A 846 -40.89 -0.48 34.87
N ALA A 847 -40.93 -0.60 36.20
CA ALA A 847 -39.81 -0.90 37.10
C ALA A 847 -39.04 -2.21 36.76
N GLY A 848 -39.17 -2.75 35.54
CA GLY A 848 -38.58 -3.99 35.02
C GLY A 848 -37.83 -3.84 33.69
N SER A 849 -37.54 -2.63 33.20
CA SER A 849 -36.77 -2.42 31.97
C SER A 849 -35.34 -2.99 32.09
N THR A 850 -34.90 -3.78 31.12
CA THR A 850 -33.51 -4.28 31.02
C THR A 850 -32.75 -3.50 29.95
N GLY A 851 -31.44 -3.33 30.13
CA GLY A 851 -30.60 -2.61 29.16
C GLY A 851 -29.35 -2.00 29.77
N LEU A 852 -28.79 -1.03 29.04
CA LEU A 852 -27.64 -0.22 29.45
C LEU A 852 -27.98 0.70 30.62
N VAL A 853 -27.16 0.63 31.67
CA VAL A 853 -27.15 1.56 32.79
C VAL A 853 -25.79 2.22 32.98
N TRP A 854 -25.80 3.53 33.25
CA TRP A 854 -24.63 4.31 33.65
C TRP A 854 -24.66 4.52 35.15
N LYS A 855 -23.72 3.91 35.89
CA LYS A 855 -23.70 3.95 37.35
C LYS A 855 -22.32 4.29 37.90
N CYS A 856 -22.29 5.04 38.99
CA CYS A 856 -21.09 5.34 39.77
C CYS A 856 -19.96 6.05 39.01
N ASN A 857 -20.24 6.59 37.82
CA ASN A 857 -19.23 7.29 37.04
C ASN A 857 -18.99 8.70 37.61
N THR A 858 -17.77 9.21 37.45
CA THR A 858 -17.39 10.54 37.92
C THR A 858 -16.98 11.40 36.72
N PHE A 859 -17.71 12.48 36.49
CA PHE A 859 -17.41 13.49 35.49
C PHE A 859 -16.75 14.67 36.21
N ASN A 860 -15.50 14.97 35.84
CA ASN A 860 -14.76 16.07 36.39
C ASN A 860 -14.71 17.19 35.37
N LYS A 861 -15.11 18.40 35.78
CA LYS A 861 -15.01 19.58 34.95
C LYS A 861 -13.56 19.87 34.50
N PRO A 862 -13.38 20.51 33.34
CA PRO A 862 -14.39 20.81 32.32
C PRO A 862 -14.89 19.57 31.58
N ILE A 863 -16.21 19.47 31.38
CA ILE A 863 -16.82 18.71 30.30
C ILE A 863 -17.53 19.75 29.44
N GLU A 864 -17.25 19.82 28.13
CA GLU A 864 -17.68 21.00 27.34
C GLU A 864 -19.16 20.96 26.97
N LYS A 865 -19.69 19.80 26.59
CA LYS A 865 -21.04 19.69 26.04
C LYS A 865 -21.99 18.87 26.90
N HIS A 866 -21.72 17.58 27.10
CA HIS A 866 -22.59 16.74 27.92
C HIS A 866 -21.77 15.74 28.76
N ASP A 867 -22.12 15.60 30.03
CA ASP A 867 -21.59 14.50 30.85
C ASP A 867 -22.07 13.16 30.28
N LEU A 868 -23.39 13.02 30.11
CA LEU A 868 -24.02 11.87 29.47
C LEU A 868 -25.08 12.31 28.46
N THR A 869 -25.12 11.62 27.32
CA THR A 869 -26.15 11.86 26.30
C THR A 869 -26.70 10.58 25.68
N VAL A 870 -27.98 10.63 25.29
CA VAL A 870 -28.63 9.68 24.39
C VAL A 870 -29.16 10.47 23.19
N ILE A 871 -28.51 10.32 22.03
CA ILE A 871 -28.81 11.16 20.85
C ILE A 871 -29.89 10.58 19.93
N ASN A 872 -30.15 9.27 20.06
CA ASN A 872 -31.29 8.57 19.47
C ASN A 872 -31.52 7.22 20.19
N GLY A 873 -32.70 6.64 20.02
CA GLY A 873 -32.99 5.29 20.49
C GLY A 873 -33.29 5.20 21.99
N ARG A 874 -32.69 4.25 22.72
CA ARG A 874 -33.05 3.99 24.11
C ARG A 874 -31.96 3.30 24.93
N ILE A 875 -31.92 3.64 26.22
CA ILE A 875 -31.17 2.93 27.28
C ILE A 875 -32.17 2.41 28.33
N SER A 876 -31.71 1.73 29.39
CA SER A 876 -32.62 1.25 30.44
C SER A 876 -33.45 2.41 30.98
N TYR A 877 -34.77 2.23 31.11
CA TYR A 877 -35.64 3.27 31.66
C TYR A 877 -35.16 3.63 33.07
N ASN A 878 -34.90 2.66 33.93
CA ASN A 878 -34.35 2.93 35.26
C ASN A 878 -32.83 3.02 35.23
N GLN A 879 -32.30 4.24 35.36
CA GLN A 879 -30.89 4.51 35.66
C GLN A 879 -30.73 4.52 37.20
N GLY A 880 -30.54 3.33 37.77
CA GLY A 880 -30.61 3.10 39.21
C GLY A 880 -32.02 2.77 39.69
N LEU A 881 -32.16 2.38 40.96
CA LEU A 881 -33.41 1.87 41.50
C LEU A 881 -33.73 2.44 42.88
N VAL A 882 -35.02 2.66 43.11
CA VAL A 882 -35.53 3.14 44.40
C VAL A 882 -35.55 1.98 45.39
N ASN A 883 -34.93 2.18 46.55
CA ASN A 883 -34.93 1.20 47.62
C ASN A 883 -35.29 1.88 48.95
N ASN A 884 -36.40 1.44 49.54
CA ASN A 884 -36.92 1.94 50.82
C ASN A 884 -36.45 1.10 52.03
N GLY A 885 -35.50 0.19 51.84
CA GLY A 885 -34.94 -0.71 52.84
C GLY A 885 -33.92 -0.03 53.75
N SER A 886 -32.65 -0.45 53.69
CA SER A 886 -31.58 0.17 54.49
C SER A 886 -30.87 1.29 53.72
N ALA A 887 -30.26 2.23 54.44
CA ALA A 887 -29.48 3.33 53.85
C ALA A 887 -28.31 2.84 52.99
N LEU A 888 -27.72 1.68 53.34
CA LEU A 888 -26.66 1.04 52.56
C LEU A 888 -27.18 0.54 51.21
N LEU A 889 -28.28 -0.20 51.21
CA LEU A 889 -28.88 -0.73 49.98
C LEU A 889 -29.35 0.40 49.07
N ALA A 890 -30.01 1.42 49.63
CA ALA A 890 -30.43 2.58 48.87
C ALA A 890 -29.25 3.33 48.23
N ASN A 891 -28.09 3.40 48.89
CA ASN A 891 -26.86 3.94 48.30
C ASN A 891 -26.35 3.11 47.10
N GLN A 892 -26.39 1.78 47.20
CA GLN A 892 -25.88 0.85 46.17
C GLN A 892 -26.79 0.76 44.94
N TYR A 893 -28.11 0.86 45.14
CA TYR A 893 -29.09 0.68 44.07
C TYR A 893 -29.30 1.91 43.20
N ALA A 894 -29.15 3.12 43.74
CA ALA A 894 -29.20 4.36 42.97
C ALA A 894 -28.09 4.43 41.90
N ALA A 895 -28.24 5.33 40.92
CA ALA A 895 -27.25 5.51 39.86
C ALA A 895 -25.89 5.97 40.41
N SER A 896 -25.93 6.95 41.32
CA SER A 896 -24.76 7.46 42.05
C SER A 896 -23.63 7.97 41.14
N ASN A 897 -23.94 8.46 39.93
CA ASN A 897 -22.96 9.22 39.15
C ASN A 897 -22.73 10.59 39.81
N VAL A 898 -21.53 11.13 39.62
CA VAL A 898 -21.12 12.46 40.04
C VAL A 898 -20.93 13.30 38.79
N PHE A 899 -21.77 14.30 38.59
CA PHE A 899 -21.75 15.20 37.43
C PHE A 899 -20.68 16.30 37.58
N SER A 900 -20.28 16.90 36.47
CA SER A 900 -19.11 17.79 36.40
C SER A 900 -19.36 19.19 36.97
N SER A 901 -20.61 19.65 36.94
CA SER A 901 -21.01 20.97 37.41
C SER A 901 -22.08 20.91 38.52
N ALA A 902 -22.13 21.97 39.34
CA ALA A 902 -23.10 22.15 40.41
C ALA A 902 -23.95 23.39 40.14
N ASN A 903 -25.24 23.35 40.49
CA ASN A 903 -26.17 24.48 40.44
C ASN A 903 -26.36 25.05 39.02
N GLU A 904 -26.32 24.20 38.00
CA GLU A 904 -26.55 24.63 36.64
C GLU A 904 -28.03 24.94 36.36
N PRO A 905 -28.34 25.93 35.52
CA PRO A 905 -29.68 26.13 35.03
C PRO A 905 -30.17 24.90 34.23
N ALA A 906 -31.39 24.45 34.50
CA ALA A 906 -31.99 23.30 33.81
C ALA A 906 -32.04 23.44 32.27
N VAL A 907 -31.99 24.66 31.74
CA VAL A 907 -32.00 24.97 30.30
C VAL A 907 -30.70 24.64 29.57
N LEU A 908 -29.60 24.34 30.27
CA LEU A 908 -28.32 24.01 29.64
C LEU A 908 -28.24 22.55 29.19
N GLU A 909 -29.06 21.66 29.76
CA GLU A 909 -29.10 20.22 29.43
C GLU A 909 -27.70 19.57 29.37
N HIS A 910 -26.80 19.93 30.28
CA HIS A 910 -25.39 19.55 30.25
C HIS A 910 -25.13 18.23 30.99
N ASP A 911 -25.72 18.00 32.16
CA ASP A 911 -25.53 16.75 32.91
C ASP A 911 -26.12 15.54 32.16
N LEU A 912 -27.37 15.67 31.67
CA LEU A 912 -28.12 14.60 30.99
C LEU A 912 -28.92 15.13 29.79
N PHE A 913 -28.40 14.91 28.58
CA PHE A 913 -29.09 15.31 27.34
C PHE A 913 -29.70 14.13 26.60
N LEU A 914 -31.02 14.16 26.37
CA LEU A 914 -31.74 13.18 25.55
C LEU A 914 -32.35 13.86 24.33
N SER A 915 -32.04 13.35 23.14
CA SER A 915 -32.62 13.79 21.87
C SER A 915 -33.12 12.58 21.09
N ASN A 916 -34.31 12.68 20.48
CA ASN A 916 -34.90 11.60 19.67
C ASN A 916 -34.84 10.21 20.34
N ALA A 917 -35.00 10.19 21.68
CA ALA A 917 -34.79 9.03 22.52
C ALA A 917 -35.97 8.76 23.45
N ASN A 918 -36.08 7.53 23.94
CA ASN A 918 -37.11 7.16 24.92
C ASN A 918 -36.83 7.82 26.29
N PRO A 919 -37.90 8.15 27.06
CA PRO A 919 -37.75 8.69 28.39
C PRO A 919 -37.00 7.75 29.34
N ILE A 920 -36.36 8.32 30.36
CA ILE A 920 -35.68 7.60 31.44
C ILE A 920 -36.09 8.12 32.82
N ASN A 921 -35.89 7.29 33.83
CA ASN A 921 -35.98 7.58 35.25
C ASN A 921 -34.58 7.50 35.88
N TYR A 922 -34.05 8.64 36.32
CA TYR A 922 -32.75 8.72 36.99
C TYR A 922 -32.93 8.74 38.51
N VAL A 923 -32.41 7.70 39.18
CA VAL A 923 -32.54 7.54 40.63
C VAL A 923 -31.28 7.96 41.37
N TYR A 924 -31.42 8.89 42.32
CA TYR A 924 -30.32 9.46 43.11
C TYR A 924 -30.58 9.39 44.63
N VAL A 925 -29.53 9.45 45.45
CA VAL A 925 -29.60 9.18 46.91
C VAL A 925 -29.71 10.44 47.76
N SER A 926 -29.08 11.53 47.33
CA SER A 926 -28.88 12.74 48.12
C SER A 926 -28.91 13.96 47.22
N ASN A 927 -29.44 15.07 47.73
CA ASN A 927 -29.33 16.40 47.13
C ASN A 927 -27.93 17.03 47.34
N ALA A 928 -26.91 16.21 47.62
CA ALA A 928 -25.54 16.69 47.61
C ALA A 928 -25.20 17.20 46.20
N ALA A 929 -24.42 18.29 46.13
CA ALA A 929 -24.01 18.88 44.86
C ALA A 929 -23.45 17.80 43.93
N ASN A 930 -23.85 17.86 42.66
CA ASN A 930 -23.40 16.98 41.56
C ASN A 930 -23.87 15.53 41.61
N ILE A 931 -24.62 15.09 42.64
CA ILE A 931 -25.20 13.73 42.68
C ILE A 931 -26.58 13.70 42.02
N ARG A 932 -27.34 14.77 42.24
CA ARG A 932 -28.55 15.07 41.50
C ARG A 932 -28.13 15.79 40.22
N PRO A 933 -28.60 15.38 39.03
CA PRO A 933 -28.41 16.17 37.82
C PRO A 933 -29.20 17.47 37.96
N ASP A 934 -28.53 18.60 37.77
CA ASP A 934 -29.08 19.94 37.83
C ASP A 934 -29.54 20.41 36.44
N SER A 935 -28.89 19.96 35.36
CA SER A 935 -29.24 20.31 33.98
C SER A 935 -29.58 19.09 33.11
N TYR A 936 -30.84 18.96 32.68
CA TYR A 936 -31.31 17.79 31.95
C TYR A 936 -32.52 18.07 31.05
N THR A 937 -32.75 17.21 30.05
CA THR A 937 -33.90 17.30 29.14
C THR A 937 -35.23 17.01 29.86
N ASN A 938 -35.91 18.06 30.32
CA ASN A 938 -37.09 17.98 31.20
C ASN A 938 -38.27 17.16 30.64
N SER A 939 -38.42 17.06 29.32
CA SER A 939 -39.49 16.30 28.68
C SER A 939 -39.25 14.78 28.67
N LEU A 940 -38.00 14.34 28.87
CA LEU A 940 -37.58 12.95 28.69
C LEU A 940 -36.88 12.36 29.93
N VAL A 941 -36.44 13.17 30.88
CA VAL A 941 -35.74 12.69 32.08
C VAL A 941 -36.60 12.93 33.33
N ASN A 942 -37.07 11.85 33.94
CA ASN A 942 -37.70 11.87 35.26
C ASN A 942 -36.63 11.71 36.35
N ILE A 943 -36.57 12.66 37.29
CA ILE A 943 -35.60 12.66 38.39
C ILE A 943 -36.28 12.17 39.68
N GLN A 944 -35.79 11.05 40.25
CA GLN A 944 -36.39 10.42 41.42
C GLN A 944 -35.40 10.24 42.57
N GLN A 945 -35.70 10.80 43.74
CA GLN A 945 -34.90 10.57 44.94
C GLN A 945 -35.28 9.25 45.60
N THR A 946 -34.30 8.42 45.95
CA THR A 946 -34.53 7.27 46.85
C THR A 946 -34.44 7.72 48.30
N THR A 947 -35.35 7.24 49.16
CA THR A 947 -35.40 7.60 50.59
C THR A 947 -35.62 6.35 51.44
N VAL A 948 -35.18 6.38 52.69
CA VAL A 948 -35.46 5.32 53.67
C VAL A 948 -36.39 5.87 54.73
N ASN A 949 -37.59 5.29 54.86
CA ASN A 949 -38.64 5.77 55.77
C ASN A 949 -38.93 7.28 55.62
N GLY A 950 -38.88 7.81 54.39
CA GLY A 950 -39.10 9.23 54.08
C GLY A 950 -37.95 10.17 54.47
N SER A 951 -36.82 9.65 54.93
CA SER A 951 -35.61 10.44 55.26
C SER A 951 -34.60 10.40 54.12
N GLN A 952 -33.92 11.54 53.89
CA GLN A 952 -32.80 11.64 52.95
C GLN A 952 -31.62 10.79 53.45
N ILE A 953 -30.94 10.14 52.51
CA ILE A 953 -29.81 9.27 52.79
C ILE A 953 -28.52 10.06 52.57
N PRO A 954 -27.57 10.07 53.53
CA PRO A 954 -26.23 10.62 53.29
C PRO A 954 -25.55 9.88 52.14
N TYR A 955 -24.98 10.63 51.20
CA TYR A 955 -24.16 10.04 50.14
C TYR A 955 -22.82 9.58 50.70
N ASP A 956 -22.48 8.33 50.41
CA ASP A 956 -21.20 7.72 50.73
C ASP A 956 -20.70 6.98 49.48
N PHE A 957 -19.75 7.57 48.76
CA PHE A 957 -19.25 7.00 47.51
C PHE A 957 -18.61 5.62 47.69
N THR A 958 -17.89 5.39 48.80
CA THR A 958 -17.23 4.10 49.04
C THR A 958 -18.24 2.97 49.17
N ASN A 959 -19.35 3.23 49.86
CA ASN A 959 -20.41 2.25 50.05
C ASN A 959 -21.41 2.18 48.89
N ALA A 960 -21.66 3.31 48.20
CA ALA A 960 -22.53 3.38 47.03
C ALA A 960 -21.90 2.74 45.79
N CYS A 961 -20.59 2.88 45.64
CA CYS A 961 -19.84 2.53 44.44
C CYS A 961 -18.63 1.62 44.71
N PRO A 962 -18.84 0.43 45.32
CA PRO A 962 -17.75 -0.51 45.58
C PRO A 962 -17.16 -1.03 44.26
N THR A 963 -15.86 -1.36 44.26
CA THR A 963 -15.26 -2.08 43.12
C THR A 963 -15.93 -3.45 42.96
N ARG A 964 -16.18 -3.86 41.72
CA ARG A 964 -16.70 -5.20 41.40
C ARG A 964 -15.59 -6.12 40.89
N LEU A 965 -14.38 -5.60 40.71
CA LEU A 965 -13.22 -6.34 40.21
C LEU A 965 -12.64 -7.29 41.27
N GLY A 966 -11.94 -8.34 40.81
CA GLY A 966 -11.09 -9.19 41.67
C GLY A 966 -11.79 -10.38 42.34
N LYS A 967 -13.02 -10.71 41.92
CA LYS A 967 -13.70 -11.94 42.37
C LYS A 967 -13.23 -13.11 41.50
N GLY A 968 -12.38 -13.98 42.02
CA GLY A 968 -11.94 -15.19 41.30
C GLY A 968 -13.09 -16.17 41.04
N LYS A 969 -12.88 -17.11 40.11
CA LYS A 969 -13.87 -18.14 39.69
C LYS A 969 -14.62 -18.79 40.86
N ASP A 970 -13.90 -19.26 41.89
CA ASP A 970 -14.50 -19.98 43.02
C ASP A 970 -15.41 -19.08 43.87
N LEU A 971 -15.02 -17.81 44.05
CA LEU A 971 -15.82 -16.84 44.79
C LEU A 971 -17.07 -16.44 44.02
N LEU A 972 -16.97 -16.29 42.69
CA LEU A 972 -18.12 -16.05 41.82
C LEU A 972 -19.11 -17.23 41.88
N ALA A 973 -18.62 -18.47 41.78
CA ALA A 973 -19.45 -19.66 41.88
C ALA A 973 -20.15 -19.77 43.25
N PHE A 974 -19.45 -19.50 44.35
CA PHE A 974 -20.03 -19.48 45.69
C PHE A 974 -21.11 -18.39 45.83
N ASN A 975 -20.83 -17.17 45.35
CA ASN A 975 -21.79 -16.07 45.37
C ASN A 975 -23.05 -16.40 44.57
N LEU A 976 -22.90 -17.03 43.40
CA LEU A 976 -24.03 -17.43 42.56
C LEU A 976 -24.97 -18.40 43.27
N ILE A 977 -24.43 -19.36 44.03
CA ILE A 977 -25.23 -20.29 44.85
C ILE A 977 -26.03 -19.51 45.90
N GLY A 978 -25.38 -18.58 46.60
CA GLY A 978 -26.04 -17.72 47.58
C GLY A 978 -27.17 -16.88 46.98
N LEU A 979 -26.92 -16.23 45.84
CA LEU A 979 -27.91 -15.42 45.14
C LEU A 979 -29.10 -16.26 44.64
N LYS A 980 -28.85 -17.46 44.07
CA LYS A 980 -29.92 -18.37 43.64
C LYS A 980 -30.74 -18.90 44.82
N ALA A 981 -30.12 -19.12 45.98
CA ALA A 981 -30.84 -19.49 47.21
C ALA A 981 -31.70 -18.33 47.75
N GLU A 982 -31.19 -17.10 47.69
CA GLU A 982 -31.95 -15.90 48.05
C GLU A 982 -33.15 -15.69 47.11
N LEU A 983 -32.98 -15.95 45.82
CA LEU A 983 -34.05 -15.87 44.81
C LEU A 983 -35.16 -16.88 45.11
N ALA A 984 -34.77 -18.11 45.48
CA ALA A 984 -35.71 -19.16 45.86
C ALA A 984 -36.47 -18.83 47.16
N ALA A 985 -35.84 -18.14 48.11
CA ALA A 985 -36.44 -17.78 49.39
C ALA A 985 -37.37 -16.56 49.33
N ASN A 986 -37.04 -15.56 48.49
CA ASN A 986 -37.71 -14.25 48.49
C ASN A 986 -38.51 -13.95 47.22
N GLY A 987 -38.51 -14.85 46.23
CA GLY A 987 -39.12 -14.64 44.92
C GLY A 987 -38.32 -13.70 44.01
N PRO A 988 -38.71 -13.59 42.72
CA PRO A 988 -38.00 -12.76 41.76
C PRO A 988 -38.11 -11.27 42.10
N LYS A 989 -36.97 -10.68 42.48
CA LYS A 989 -36.72 -9.24 42.45
C LYS A 989 -35.81 -8.96 41.25
N LEU A 990 -36.12 -7.92 40.46
CA LEU A 990 -35.40 -7.60 39.22
C LEU A 990 -33.87 -7.53 39.45
N ASP A 991 -33.47 -6.97 40.59
CA ASP A 991 -32.07 -6.69 40.93
C ASP A 991 -31.30 -7.94 41.30
N LEU A 992 -31.97 -8.87 41.98
CA LEU A 992 -31.40 -10.15 42.35
C LEU A 992 -31.18 -11.01 41.10
N GLN A 993 -32.12 -10.98 40.16
CA GLN A 993 -31.95 -11.63 38.87
C GLN A 993 -30.83 -10.98 38.04
N ALA A 994 -30.74 -9.65 38.02
CA ALA A 994 -29.67 -8.94 37.31
C ALA A 994 -28.27 -9.22 37.91
N GLU A 995 -28.15 -9.38 39.23
CA GLU A 995 -26.89 -9.76 39.88
C GLU A 995 -26.52 -11.23 39.62
N ILE A 996 -27.52 -12.13 39.55
CA ILE A 996 -27.33 -13.52 39.12
C ILE A 996 -26.81 -13.56 37.69
N ASP A 997 -27.49 -12.89 36.75
CA ASP A 997 -27.11 -12.85 35.33
C ASP A 997 -25.70 -12.29 35.14
N ARG A 998 -25.35 -11.21 35.86
CA ARG A 998 -23.98 -10.66 35.86
C ARG A 998 -22.98 -11.66 36.41
N THR A 999 -23.25 -12.31 37.54
CA THR A 999 -22.33 -13.29 38.13
C THR A 999 -22.10 -14.48 37.19
N VAL A 1000 -23.11 -14.90 36.44
CA VAL A 1000 -22.98 -15.90 35.38
C VAL A 1000 -22.09 -15.37 34.25
N ASP A 1001 -22.30 -14.15 33.76
CA ASP A 1001 -21.48 -13.55 32.70
C ASP A 1001 -20.00 -13.38 33.13
N ASP A 1002 -19.74 -12.99 34.38
CA ASP A 1002 -18.40 -12.91 34.97
C ASP A 1002 -17.73 -14.27 35.00
N LEU A 1003 -18.45 -15.31 35.41
CA LEU A 1003 -17.95 -16.68 35.45
C LEU A 1003 -17.62 -17.20 34.04
N VAL A 1004 -18.47 -16.89 33.05
CA VAL A 1004 -18.21 -17.24 31.65
C VAL A 1004 -16.96 -16.51 31.14
N ARG A 1005 -16.80 -15.22 31.45
CA ARG A 1005 -15.61 -14.44 31.05
C ARG A 1005 -14.33 -15.01 31.64
N GLU A 1006 -14.33 -15.33 32.93
CA GLU A 1006 -13.18 -16.00 33.57
C GLU A 1006 -12.84 -17.31 32.82
N VAL A 1007 -13.86 -18.10 32.44
CA VAL A 1007 -13.69 -19.36 31.67
C VAL A 1007 -13.42 -19.16 30.18
N LEU A 1008 -13.58 -17.96 29.60
CA LEU A 1008 -13.10 -17.62 28.24
C LEU A 1008 -11.74 -16.88 28.17
N LEU A 1009 -11.34 -16.14 29.22
CA LEU A 1009 -10.09 -15.36 29.29
C LEU A 1009 -8.91 -15.91 30.16
N ASP A 1010 -9.11 -16.81 31.13
CA ASP A 1010 -8.09 -17.64 31.81
C ASP A 1010 -6.92 -18.25 30.95
N THR A 1011 -5.73 -17.77 31.22
CA THR A 1011 -4.54 -18.17 30.47
C THR A 1011 -3.98 -19.54 30.85
N THR A 1012 -4.55 -20.24 31.84
CA THR A 1012 -4.07 -21.57 32.29
C THR A 1012 -4.44 -22.68 31.29
N GLN A 1013 -3.59 -23.71 31.21
CA GLN A 1013 -3.71 -24.79 30.21
C GLN A 1013 -4.89 -25.74 30.45
N SER A 1014 -5.57 -25.67 31.60
CA SER A 1014 -6.53 -26.68 32.07
C SER A 1014 -7.98 -26.24 31.94
N ARG A 1015 -8.33 -25.49 30.91
CA ARG A 1015 -9.69 -24.96 30.80
C ARG A 1015 -10.69 -26.02 30.36
N ASP A 1016 -11.36 -26.52 31.37
CA ASP A 1016 -12.45 -27.44 31.26
C ASP A 1016 -13.74 -26.67 30.96
N PHE A 1017 -14.12 -26.64 29.68
CA PHE A 1017 -15.48 -26.24 29.30
C PHE A 1017 -16.54 -27.15 29.96
N ALA A 1018 -16.17 -28.29 30.58
CA ALA A 1018 -17.10 -29.10 31.37
C ALA A 1018 -17.71 -28.35 32.56
N ASP A 1019 -17.11 -27.25 33.03
CA ASP A 1019 -17.76 -26.39 34.03
C ASP A 1019 -18.76 -25.41 33.39
N LEU A 1020 -18.50 -24.98 32.15
CA LEU A 1020 -19.30 -23.97 31.45
C LEU A 1020 -20.57 -24.55 30.82
N ILE A 1021 -20.46 -25.75 30.24
CA ILE A 1021 -21.59 -26.41 29.55
C ILE A 1021 -22.76 -26.66 30.50
N PRO A 1022 -22.60 -27.24 31.71
CA PRO A 1022 -23.70 -27.42 32.65
C PRO A 1022 -24.32 -26.10 33.08
N LEU A 1023 -23.49 -25.07 33.29
CA LEU A 1023 -23.92 -23.71 33.65
C LEU A 1023 -24.82 -23.10 32.56
N LEU A 1024 -24.33 -23.04 31.32
CA LEU A 1024 -25.09 -22.49 30.20
C LEU A 1024 -26.29 -23.38 29.81
N SER A 1025 -26.19 -24.69 30.03
CA SER A 1025 -27.29 -25.64 29.77
C SER A 1025 -28.46 -25.43 30.73
N ALA A 1026 -28.18 -25.04 31.98
CA ALA A 1026 -29.20 -24.71 32.98
C ALA A 1026 -29.91 -23.38 32.71
N GLU A 1027 -29.30 -22.47 31.95
CA GLU A 1027 -29.90 -21.18 31.62
C GLU A 1027 -30.95 -21.30 30.51
N THR A 1028 -32.07 -20.60 30.68
CA THR A 1028 -33.21 -20.61 29.74
C THR A 1028 -33.21 -19.44 28.76
N ASN A 1029 -32.37 -18.43 29.00
CA ASN A 1029 -32.25 -17.25 28.13
C ASN A 1029 -31.62 -17.64 26.79
N LYS A 1030 -32.25 -17.21 25.69
CA LYS A 1030 -31.82 -17.48 24.31
C LYS A 1030 -30.35 -17.10 24.05
N VAL A 1031 -29.86 -16.03 24.67
CA VAL A 1031 -28.48 -15.55 24.48
C VAL A 1031 -27.45 -16.49 25.12
N TYR A 1032 -27.79 -17.12 26.26
CA TYR A 1032 -26.94 -18.17 26.83
C TYR A 1032 -26.99 -19.45 25.99
N LYS A 1033 -28.12 -19.73 25.31
CA LYS A 1033 -28.18 -20.83 24.33
C LYS A 1033 -27.34 -20.55 23.09
N ASP A 1034 -27.35 -19.33 22.54
CA ASP A 1034 -26.45 -18.93 21.45
C ASP A 1034 -24.98 -19.01 21.87
N LEU A 1035 -24.66 -18.60 23.10
CA LEU A 1035 -23.32 -18.72 23.67
C LEU A 1035 -22.91 -20.19 23.84
N LEU A 1036 -23.84 -21.06 24.24
CA LEU A 1036 -23.63 -22.50 24.35
C LEU A 1036 -23.44 -23.17 22.98
N ILE A 1037 -24.23 -22.80 21.96
CA ILE A 1037 -24.04 -23.26 20.58
C ILE A 1037 -22.62 -22.92 20.12
N ASN A 1038 -22.20 -21.65 20.28
CA ASN A 1038 -20.85 -21.23 19.91
C ASN A 1038 -19.77 -21.93 20.77
N THR A 1039 -20.06 -22.25 22.03
CA THR A 1039 -19.15 -23.02 22.90
C THR A 1039 -18.98 -24.45 22.38
N TYR A 1040 -20.06 -25.13 22.00
CA TYR A 1040 -20.00 -26.44 21.35
C TYR A 1040 -19.24 -26.39 20.03
N THR A 1041 -19.49 -25.38 19.19
CA THR A 1041 -18.74 -25.14 17.95
C THR A 1041 -17.24 -24.96 18.20
N LEU A 1042 -16.85 -24.20 19.24
CA LEU A 1042 -15.44 -24.02 19.63
C LEU A 1042 -14.78 -25.29 20.19
N GLN A 1043 -15.58 -26.25 20.69
CA GLN A 1043 -15.10 -27.57 21.12
C GLN A 1043 -15.07 -28.62 20.00
N ASN A 1044 -15.45 -28.24 18.77
CA ASN A 1044 -15.69 -29.16 17.67
C ASN A 1044 -16.82 -30.18 17.93
N ASP A 1045 -17.74 -29.90 18.86
CA ASP A 1045 -18.97 -30.69 19.06
C ASP A 1045 -20.11 -30.12 18.19
N PHE A 1046 -19.93 -30.21 16.88
CA PHE A 1046 -20.89 -29.67 15.90
C PHE A 1046 -22.25 -30.36 15.99
N THR A 1047 -22.30 -31.62 16.43
CA THR A 1047 -23.55 -32.36 16.64
C THR A 1047 -24.37 -31.74 17.76
N ALA A 1048 -23.76 -31.47 18.92
CA ALA A 1048 -24.44 -30.79 20.02
C ALA A 1048 -24.85 -29.37 19.63
N ALA A 1049 -24.01 -28.65 18.90
CA ALA A 1049 -24.31 -27.31 18.40
C ALA A 1049 -25.56 -27.30 17.49
N THR A 1050 -25.62 -28.19 16.49
CA THR A 1050 -26.75 -28.30 15.55
C THR A 1050 -28.03 -28.79 16.22
N ASN A 1051 -27.93 -29.75 17.14
CA ASN A 1051 -29.08 -30.24 17.92
C ASN A 1051 -29.65 -29.12 18.81
N LEU A 1052 -28.79 -28.34 19.46
CA LEU A 1052 -29.23 -27.20 20.25
C LEU A 1052 -29.83 -26.10 19.36
N LEU A 1053 -29.20 -25.76 18.22
CA LEU A 1053 -29.70 -24.78 17.27
C LEU A 1053 -31.10 -25.11 16.74
N SER A 1054 -31.38 -26.40 16.46
CA SER A 1054 -32.70 -26.86 16.01
C SER A 1054 -33.77 -26.85 17.11
N SER A 1055 -33.38 -26.85 18.39
CA SER A 1055 -34.32 -26.80 19.53
C SER A 1055 -34.79 -25.39 19.91
N ILE A 1056 -34.14 -24.33 19.39
CA ILE A 1056 -34.50 -22.94 19.67
C ILE A 1056 -35.50 -22.45 18.62
N SER A 1057 -36.78 -22.27 18.98
CA SER A 1057 -37.79 -21.69 18.10
C SER A 1057 -37.76 -20.15 18.08
N ASN A 1058 -38.04 -19.56 16.90
CA ASN A 1058 -38.25 -18.12 16.65
C ASN A 1058 -37.00 -17.21 16.72
N CYS A 1059 -35.91 -17.55 16.05
CA CYS A 1059 -34.73 -16.67 15.88
C CYS A 1059 -34.32 -16.41 14.41
N GLU A 1060 -35.13 -16.88 13.45
CA GLU A 1060 -35.02 -16.78 11.98
C GLU A 1060 -33.63 -16.34 11.47
N ARG A 1061 -33.35 -15.04 11.31
CA ARG A 1061 -32.08 -14.54 10.74
C ARG A 1061 -30.82 -14.87 11.56
N THR A 1062 -30.89 -14.84 12.89
CA THR A 1062 -29.73 -15.19 13.73
C THR A 1062 -29.46 -16.70 13.69
N GLN A 1063 -30.53 -17.50 13.53
CA GLN A 1063 -30.44 -18.95 13.38
C GLN A 1063 -29.80 -19.32 12.03
N GLU A 1064 -30.18 -18.63 10.95
CA GLU A 1064 -29.54 -18.75 9.62
C GLU A 1064 -28.04 -18.45 9.70
N LEU A 1065 -27.65 -17.35 10.35
CA LEU A 1065 -26.24 -17.00 10.53
C LEU A 1065 -25.48 -18.06 11.36
N ASN A 1066 -26.05 -18.49 12.49
CA ASN A 1066 -25.40 -19.47 13.35
C ASN A 1066 -25.29 -20.84 12.64
N ALA A 1067 -26.23 -21.22 11.77
CA ALA A 1067 -26.12 -22.42 10.94
C ALA A 1067 -24.92 -22.32 9.98
N VAL A 1068 -24.79 -21.19 9.27
CA VAL A 1068 -23.63 -20.92 8.39
C VAL A 1068 -22.32 -20.96 9.18
N LEU A 1069 -22.29 -20.39 10.39
CA LEU A 1069 -21.11 -20.42 11.26
C LEU A 1069 -20.75 -21.85 11.69
N ILE A 1070 -21.71 -22.67 12.10
CA ILE A 1070 -21.47 -24.07 12.47
C ILE A 1070 -20.87 -24.83 11.29
N ASP A 1071 -21.46 -24.70 10.10
CA ASP A 1071 -20.98 -25.36 8.87
C ASP A 1071 -19.58 -24.87 8.50
N LEU A 1072 -19.33 -23.56 8.58
CA LEU A 1072 -18.02 -22.97 8.32
C LEU A 1072 -16.93 -23.51 9.27
N PHE A 1073 -17.21 -23.58 10.57
CA PHE A 1073 -16.26 -24.12 11.55
C PHE A 1073 -16.03 -25.63 11.36
N ASN A 1074 -17.05 -26.38 10.93
CA ASN A 1074 -16.96 -27.82 10.64
C ASN A 1074 -16.12 -28.12 9.38
N MET A 1075 -16.15 -27.24 8.37
CA MET A 1075 -15.58 -27.51 7.04
C MET A 1075 -14.05 -27.33 6.90
N GLN A 1076 -13.27 -27.22 7.97
CA GLN A 1076 -11.79 -27.18 7.93
C GLN A 1076 -11.13 -26.09 7.03
N ASP A 1077 -11.90 -25.13 6.50
CA ASP A 1077 -11.52 -23.98 5.63
C ASP A 1077 -10.44 -24.24 4.57
N ASP A 1078 -10.88 -24.66 3.39
CA ASP A 1078 -10.25 -24.25 2.14
C ASP A 1078 -10.61 -22.77 1.88
N ASN A 1079 -9.63 -21.94 1.48
CA ASN A 1079 -9.81 -20.54 1.06
C ASN A 1079 -10.68 -20.39 -0.22
N HIS A 1080 -11.50 -21.39 -0.54
CA HIS A 1080 -12.44 -21.46 -1.66
C HIS A 1080 -13.88 -21.69 -1.16
N PHE A 1081 -14.16 -21.49 0.14
CA PHE A 1081 -15.49 -21.70 0.71
C PHE A 1081 -16.60 -20.97 -0.08
N LEU A 1082 -16.37 -19.74 -0.52
CA LEU A 1082 -17.38 -18.97 -1.26
C LEU A 1082 -17.57 -19.44 -2.71
N SER A 1083 -16.54 -20.01 -3.36
CA SER A 1083 -16.66 -20.59 -4.70
C SER A 1083 -17.20 -22.02 -4.69
N GLN A 1084 -17.05 -22.75 -3.58
CA GLN A 1084 -17.55 -24.12 -3.40
C GLN A 1084 -18.98 -24.17 -2.81
N TYR A 1085 -19.44 -23.13 -2.11
CA TYR A 1085 -20.74 -23.11 -1.43
C TYR A 1085 -21.55 -21.82 -1.72
N PRO A 1086 -22.04 -21.63 -2.97
CA PRO A 1086 -22.77 -20.42 -3.37
C PRO A 1086 -24.03 -20.14 -2.55
N ASN A 1087 -24.66 -21.17 -1.97
CA ASN A 1087 -25.81 -21.01 -1.10
C ASN A 1087 -25.47 -20.32 0.23
N HIS A 1088 -24.33 -20.63 0.85
CA HIS A 1088 -23.90 -19.96 2.09
C HIS A 1088 -23.50 -18.51 1.82
N TYR A 1089 -22.86 -18.22 0.68
CA TYR A 1089 -22.58 -16.85 0.25
C TYR A 1089 -23.85 -16.03 0.05
N ALA A 1090 -24.82 -16.57 -0.69
CA ALA A 1090 -26.11 -15.91 -0.91
C ALA A 1090 -26.87 -15.66 0.41
N THR A 1091 -26.84 -16.61 1.34
CA THR A 1091 -27.41 -16.43 2.69
C THR A 1091 -26.69 -15.30 3.44
N LEU A 1092 -25.35 -15.28 3.45
CA LEU A 1092 -24.59 -14.23 4.11
C LEU A 1092 -24.83 -12.84 3.49
N GLN A 1093 -24.94 -12.73 2.16
CA GLN A 1093 -25.29 -11.48 1.48
C GLN A 1093 -26.72 -11.03 1.80
N SER A 1094 -27.67 -11.96 1.84
CA SER A 1094 -29.05 -11.68 2.25
C SER A 1094 -29.10 -11.15 3.68
N LEU A 1095 -28.36 -11.79 4.59
CA LEU A 1095 -28.26 -11.38 5.99
C LEU A 1095 -27.56 -10.02 6.14
N SER A 1096 -26.46 -9.77 5.43
CA SER A 1096 -25.70 -8.52 5.54
C SER A 1096 -26.46 -7.28 5.04
N ASN A 1097 -27.46 -7.47 4.17
CA ASN A 1097 -28.29 -6.39 3.64
C ASN A 1097 -29.60 -6.20 4.44
N ASP A 1098 -29.89 -7.04 5.43
CA ASP A 1098 -31.13 -6.97 6.21
C ASP A 1098 -31.00 -5.99 7.38
N MET A 1099 -31.25 -4.70 7.09
CA MET A 1099 -31.13 -3.62 8.08
C MET A 1099 -32.14 -3.72 9.23
N ASN A 1100 -33.19 -4.55 9.13
CA ASN A 1100 -34.10 -4.79 10.25
C ASN A 1100 -33.44 -5.61 11.37
N PHE A 1101 -32.33 -6.29 11.07
CA PHE A 1101 -31.55 -7.09 12.00
C PHE A 1101 -30.09 -6.62 12.01
N GLU A 1102 -29.85 -5.34 12.27
CA GLU A 1102 -28.53 -4.69 12.21
C GLU A 1102 -27.38 -5.50 12.85
N LYS A 1103 -27.60 -6.09 14.03
CA LYS A 1103 -26.58 -6.91 14.71
C LYS A 1103 -26.26 -8.19 13.93
N THR A 1104 -27.25 -8.84 13.34
CA THR A 1104 -27.06 -10.03 12.50
C THR A 1104 -26.44 -9.65 11.16
N ALA A 1105 -26.89 -8.55 10.55
CA ALA A 1105 -26.32 -8.00 9.33
C ALA A 1105 -24.84 -7.67 9.50
N SER A 1106 -24.49 -6.92 10.55
CA SER A 1106 -23.11 -6.56 10.88
C SER A 1106 -22.24 -7.80 11.13
N ARG A 1107 -22.74 -8.82 11.85
CA ARG A 1107 -22.03 -10.09 12.03
C ARG A 1107 -21.86 -10.85 10.71
N ALA A 1108 -22.88 -10.89 9.85
CA ALA A 1108 -22.78 -11.51 8.53
C ALA A 1108 -21.75 -10.79 7.64
N THR A 1109 -21.69 -9.45 7.68
CA THR A 1109 -20.62 -8.67 7.04
C THR A 1109 -19.25 -9.03 7.61
N THR A 1110 -19.12 -9.20 8.93
CA THR A 1110 -17.86 -9.67 9.55
C THR A 1110 -17.47 -11.06 9.05
N VAL A 1111 -18.43 -11.98 8.87
CA VAL A 1111 -18.17 -13.30 8.27
C VAL A 1111 -17.72 -13.17 6.83
N LEU A 1112 -18.41 -12.37 5.99
CA LEU A 1112 -18.00 -12.14 4.60
C LEU A 1112 -16.59 -11.55 4.52
N ALA A 1113 -16.27 -10.55 5.34
CA ALA A 1113 -14.91 -10.00 5.43
C ALA A 1113 -13.88 -11.05 5.88
N ALA A 1114 -14.27 -11.99 6.75
CA ALA A 1114 -13.41 -13.08 7.20
C ALA A 1114 -13.21 -14.17 6.13
N LEU A 1115 -14.19 -14.40 5.25
CA LEU A 1115 -14.21 -15.46 4.24
C LEU A 1115 -13.69 -15.03 2.87
N ASP A 1116 -13.91 -13.78 2.50
CA ASP A 1116 -13.69 -13.30 1.12
C ASP A 1116 -12.37 -12.54 0.95
N MET A 1117 -11.59 -12.32 2.02
CA MET A 1117 -10.42 -11.41 1.98
C MET A 1117 -10.68 -10.13 1.16
N LEU A 1118 -11.87 -9.53 1.32
CA LEU A 1118 -12.18 -8.23 0.72
C LEU A 1118 -11.06 -7.26 1.10
N TYR A 1119 -10.54 -6.57 0.08
CA TYR A 1119 -9.52 -5.53 0.20
C TYR A 1119 -9.84 -4.63 1.40
N MET A 1120 -8.88 -4.49 2.33
CA MET A 1120 -9.10 -3.79 3.61
C MET A 1120 -9.67 -2.37 3.45
N ASP A 1121 -9.50 -1.73 2.29
CA ASP A 1121 -10.07 -0.42 1.98
C ASP A 1121 -11.62 -0.43 1.91
N ASP A 1122 -12.25 -1.51 1.45
CA ASP A 1122 -13.72 -1.58 1.28
C ASP A 1122 -14.44 -1.91 2.59
N SER A 1123 -13.80 -2.62 3.52
CA SER A 1123 -14.38 -2.87 4.85
C SER A 1123 -14.43 -1.60 5.71
N TYR A 1124 -13.46 -0.70 5.51
CA TYR A 1124 -13.43 0.63 6.12
C TYR A 1124 -14.53 1.51 5.52
N ALA A 1125 -14.66 1.55 4.20
CA ALA A 1125 -15.69 2.32 3.50
C ALA A 1125 -17.13 1.81 3.72
N PHE A 1126 -17.35 0.50 3.83
CA PHE A 1126 -18.69 -0.07 4.06
C PHE A 1126 -19.16 0.09 5.52
N TYR A 1127 -18.24 0.02 6.49
CA TYR A 1127 -18.55 0.31 7.89
C TYR A 1127 -18.68 1.81 8.18
N GLU A 1128 -17.86 2.67 7.55
CA GLU A 1128 -18.06 4.13 7.56
C GLU A 1128 -19.39 4.47 6.89
N ALA A 1129 -19.75 3.89 5.74
CA ALA A 1129 -21.04 4.15 5.08
C ALA A 1129 -22.26 3.71 5.91
N ASN A 1130 -22.17 2.62 6.68
CA ASN A 1130 -23.25 2.20 7.59
C ASN A 1130 -23.28 3.02 8.89
N ASN A 1131 -22.12 3.46 9.40
CA ASN A 1131 -22.08 4.38 10.54
C ASN A 1131 -22.51 5.80 10.16
N GLU A 1132 -22.13 6.31 8.98
CA GLU A 1132 -22.58 7.58 8.42
C GLU A 1132 -24.08 7.55 8.10
N ARG A 1133 -24.64 6.41 7.66
CA ARG A 1133 -26.11 6.21 7.53
C ARG A 1133 -26.86 6.25 8.86
N ASN A 1134 -26.24 5.84 9.97
CA ASN A 1134 -26.84 5.93 11.31
C ASN A 1134 -26.53 7.26 12.03
N SER A 1135 -25.51 7.99 11.58
CA SER A 1135 -25.14 9.33 12.06
C SER A 1135 -25.90 10.46 11.35
N SER A 1136 -26.47 10.19 10.18
CA SER A 1136 -27.17 11.18 9.33
C SER A 1136 -28.59 11.54 9.78
N ILE A 1137 -29.05 11.05 10.94
CA ILE A 1137 -30.31 11.53 11.54
C ILE A 1137 -30.13 12.85 12.32
N THR A 1138 -28.90 13.31 12.61
CA THR A 1138 -28.70 14.49 13.47
C THR A 1138 -27.50 15.37 13.10
N THR A 1139 -27.41 15.84 11.84
CA THR A 1139 -26.78 17.14 11.56
C THR A 1139 -27.46 17.84 10.40
N THR A 1140 -28.32 18.81 10.71
CA THR A 1140 -28.77 19.84 9.77
C THR A 1140 -27.59 20.71 9.35
N ALA A 1141 -27.02 20.42 8.18
CA ALA A 1141 -26.30 21.38 7.34
C ALA A 1141 -26.33 20.91 5.87
N ALA A 1142 -27.44 21.25 5.20
CA ALA A 1142 -27.65 21.28 3.76
C ALA A 1142 -27.39 19.96 2.99
N ASP A 1143 -28.20 18.94 3.27
CA ASP A 1143 -28.39 17.83 2.31
C ASP A 1143 -29.10 18.36 1.06
N SER A 1144 -28.48 18.09 -0.08
CA SER A 1144 -29.08 18.28 -1.39
C SER A 1144 -30.39 17.47 -1.48
N PRO A 1145 -31.57 18.11 -1.67
CA PRO A 1145 -32.86 17.46 -1.58
C PRO A 1145 -33.14 16.41 -2.68
N TYR A 1146 -32.27 16.32 -3.69
CA TYR A 1146 -32.42 15.44 -4.84
C TYR A 1146 -31.12 14.67 -5.15
N LEU A 1147 -31.22 13.35 -5.26
CA LEU A 1147 -30.14 12.46 -5.70
C LEU A 1147 -30.20 12.27 -7.21
N VAL A 1148 -29.07 12.33 -7.90
CA VAL A 1148 -28.96 12.10 -9.35
C VAL A 1148 -27.96 10.98 -9.62
N TYR A 1149 -28.42 9.87 -10.19
CA TYR A 1149 -27.57 8.70 -10.47
C TYR A 1149 -28.07 7.90 -11.70
N PRO A 1150 -27.24 7.08 -12.37
CA PRO A 1150 -25.80 6.96 -12.17
C PRO A 1150 -25.09 8.27 -12.54
N ASN A 1151 -23.95 8.53 -11.91
CA ASN A 1151 -23.06 9.62 -12.30
C ASN A 1151 -21.61 9.19 -12.01
N PRO A 1152 -20.80 8.85 -13.02
CA PRO A 1152 -21.06 9.07 -14.46
C PRO A 1152 -22.18 8.20 -15.03
N PHE A 1153 -22.90 8.70 -16.05
CA PHE A 1153 -23.96 8.00 -16.76
C PHE A 1153 -23.60 7.68 -18.22
N GLU A 1154 -24.23 6.67 -18.80
CA GLU A 1154 -24.10 6.38 -20.25
C GLU A 1154 -25.26 6.97 -21.05
N ASN A 1155 -26.50 6.53 -20.80
CA ASN A 1155 -27.66 6.93 -21.61
C ASN A 1155 -28.80 7.55 -20.82
N GLU A 1156 -28.81 7.44 -19.50
CA GLU A 1156 -29.92 7.91 -18.66
C GLU A 1156 -29.45 8.26 -17.26
N ILE A 1157 -30.20 9.13 -16.60
CA ILE A 1157 -30.03 9.48 -15.20
C ILE A 1157 -31.40 9.39 -14.51
N THR A 1158 -31.40 8.90 -13.29
CA THR A 1158 -32.53 8.90 -12.37
C THR A 1158 -32.36 10.02 -11.36
N VAL A 1159 -33.40 10.83 -11.22
CA VAL A 1159 -33.50 11.86 -10.17
C VAL A 1159 -34.49 11.38 -9.12
N ILE A 1160 -34.03 11.27 -7.88
CA ILE A 1160 -34.84 10.85 -6.72
C ILE A 1160 -34.89 11.98 -5.72
N GLY A 1161 -36.06 12.27 -5.16
CA GLY A 1161 -36.17 13.21 -4.05
C GLY A 1161 -37.48 13.08 -3.28
N ASN A 1162 -37.50 13.73 -2.12
CA ASN A 1162 -38.57 13.56 -1.13
C ASN A 1162 -39.86 14.34 -1.47
N GLU A 1163 -39.80 15.33 -2.38
CA GLU A 1163 -40.97 16.03 -2.96
C GLU A 1163 -40.70 16.43 -4.42
N LEU A 1164 -41.31 15.74 -5.38
CA LEU A 1164 -41.03 15.92 -6.82
C LEU A 1164 -42.23 16.30 -7.70
N THR A 1165 -43.38 16.66 -7.13
CA THR A 1165 -44.51 17.09 -7.99
C THR A 1165 -44.21 18.42 -8.70
N ASN A 1166 -44.18 18.39 -10.03
CA ASN A 1166 -44.05 19.54 -10.93
C ASN A 1166 -42.68 20.26 -10.92
N ARG A 1167 -41.57 19.54 -10.73
CA ARG A 1167 -40.21 20.13 -10.68
C ARG A 1167 -39.55 20.16 -12.05
N LYS A 1168 -38.91 21.27 -12.42
CA LYS A 1168 -38.26 21.43 -13.73
C LYS A 1168 -36.77 21.08 -13.65
N ILE A 1169 -36.32 20.15 -14.49
CA ILE A 1169 -34.91 19.82 -14.68
C ILE A 1169 -34.39 20.54 -15.92
N VAL A 1170 -33.24 21.22 -15.80
CA VAL A 1170 -32.51 21.82 -16.93
C VAL A 1170 -31.07 21.34 -16.89
N ILE A 1171 -30.56 20.84 -18.00
CA ILE A 1171 -29.16 20.45 -18.18
C ILE A 1171 -28.53 21.41 -19.17
N VAL A 1172 -27.42 22.01 -18.76
CA VAL A 1172 -26.60 22.88 -19.60
C VAL A 1172 -25.22 22.27 -19.84
N ASP A 1173 -24.64 22.54 -21.00
CA ASP A 1173 -23.22 22.31 -21.23
C ASP A 1173 -22.36 23.36 -20.49
N LEU A 1174 -21.03 23.22 -20.55
CA LEU A 1174 -20.10 24.14 -19.87
C LEU A 1174 -20.08 25.56 -20.47
N SER A 1175 -20.66 25.78 -21.65
CA SER A 1175 -20.85 27.13 -22.22
C SER A 1175 -22.11 27.82 -21.68
N GLY A 1176 -22.92 27.10 -20.90
CA GLY A 1176 -24.21 27.57 -20.38
C GLY A 1176 -25.38 27.35 -21.35
N THR A 1177 -25.18 26.64 -22.47
CA THR A 1177 -26.24 26.34 -23.42
C THR A 1177 -27.11 25.20 -22.88
N ILE A 1178 -28.44 25.37 -22.88
CA ILE A 1178 -29.38 24.32 -22.47
C ILE A 1178 -29.38 23.21 -23.51
N VAL A 1179 -28.94 22.02 -23.10
CA VAL A 1179 -28.87 20.83 -23.96
C VAL A 1179 -30.01 19.85 -23.69
N TYR A 1180 -30.67 19.96 -22.53
CA TYR A 1180 -31.83 19.15 -22.19
C TYR A 1180 -32.70 19.85 -21.14
N GLN A 1181 -34.03 19.72 -21.24
CA GLN A 1181 -34.96 20.23 -20.23
C GLN A 1181 -36.21 19.36 -20.17
N THR A 1182 -36.66 19.03 -18.97
CA THR A 1182 -37.93 18.31 -18.73
C THR A 1182 -38.58 18.77 -17.42
N THR A 1183 -39.82 18.34 -17.19
CA THR A 1183 -40.47 18.41 -15.87
C THR A 1183 -40.58 16.98 -15.35
N ILE A 1184 -40.39 16.79 -14.05
CA ILE A 1184 -40.57 15.52 -13.38
C ILE A 1184 -41.71 15.63 -12.37
N ASP A 1185 -42.49 14.57 -12.25
CA ASP A 1185 -43.74 14.55 -11.49
C ASP A 1185 -43.80 13.40 -10.46
N GLU A 1186 -42.85 12.47 -10.50
CA GLU A 1186 -42.77 11.31 -9.59
C GLU A 1186 -41.56 11.39 -8.64
N LEU A 1187 -41.65 10.75 -7.46
CA LEU A 1187 -40.60 10.72 -6.42
C LEU A 1187 -39.26 10.10 -6.89
N SER A 1188 -39.28 9.41 -8.04
CA SER A 1188 -38.11 8.86 -8.70
C SER A 1188 -38.39 8.80 -10.19
N GLU A 1189 -37.70 9.59 -11.00
CA GLU A 1189 -37.94 9.64 -12.44
C GLU A 1189 -36.64 9.47 -13.24
N THR A 1190 -36.64 8.54 -14.19
CA THR A 1190 -35.51 8.26 -15.07
C THR A 1190 -35.66 9.02 -16.38
N VAL A 1191 -34.63 9.80 -16.69
CA VAL A 1191 -34.56 10.68 -17.83
C VAL A 1191 -33.53 10.15 -18.82
N SER A 1192 -33.97 9.86 -20.05
CA SER A 1192 -33.05 9.45 -21.12
C SER A 1192 -32.29 10.64 -21.68
N LEU A 1193 -30.96 10.56 -21.64
CA LEU A 1193 -29.98 11.53 -22.12
C LEU A 1193 -29.04 10.93 -23.19
N ALA A 1194 -29.51 9.89 -23.88
CA ALA A 1194 -28.75 9.20 -24.93
C ALA A 1194 -28.25 10.15 -26.03
N GLY A 1195 -28.96 11.27 -26.28
CA GLY A 1195 -28.59 12.27 -27.28
C GLY A 1195 -27.46 13.24 -26.90
N LEU A 1196 -26.99 13.26 -25.65
CA LEU A 1196 -25.87 14.13 -25.25
C LEU A 1196 -24.52 13.58 -25.74
N SER A 1197 -23.54 14.44 -26.03
CA SER A 1197 -22.17 14.01 -26.35
C SER A 1197 -21.39 13.63 -25.07
N HIS A 1198 -20.34 12.80 -25.15
CA HIS A 1198 -19.49 12.52 -23.99
C HIS A 1198 -18.90 13.82 -23.42
N GLY A 1199 -18.96 14.03 -22.11
CA GLY A 1199 -18.55 15.29 -21.49
C GLY A 1199 -19.20 15.60 -20.13
N LEU A 1200 -18.80 16.74 -19.55
CA LEU A 1200 -19.31 17.25 -18.27
C LEU A 1200 -20.46 18.24 -18.51
N TYR A 1201 -21.56 18.06 -17.77
CA TYR A 1201 -22.74 18.92 -17.83
C TYR A 1201 -23.16 19.37 -16.42
N LEU A 1202 -23.93 20.46 -16.36
CA LEU A 1202 -24.56 20.92 -15.13
C LEU A 1202 -26.07 20.68 -15.21
N LEU A 1203 -26.58 19.83 -14.32
CA LEU A 1203 -28.01 19.60 -14.14
C LEU A 1203 -28.50 20.45 -12.99
N SER A 1204 -29.52 21.28 -13.24
CA SER A 1204 -30.18 22.10 -12.24
C SER A 1204 -31.66 21.74 -12.11
N ILE A 1205 -32.14 21.65 -10.88
CA ILE A 1205 -33.54 21.37 -10.54
C ILE A 1205 -34.16 22.65 -10.01
N TYR A 1206 -35.31 23.04 -10.55
CA TYR A 1206 -36.00 24.27 -10.23
C TYR A 1206 -37.34 24.00 -9.52
N ASP A 1207 -37.72 24.94 -8.65
CA ASP A 1207 -39.06 24.97 -8.05
C ASP A 1207 -40.11 25.53 -9.03
N ASN A 1208 -41.37 25.57 -8.58
CA ASN A 1208 -42.51 26.01 -9.37
C ASN A 1208 -42.50 27.54 -9.64
N GLU A 1209 -41.61 28.29 -8.99
CA GLU A 1209 -41.41 29.73 -9.14
C GLU A 1209 -40.17 30.04 -10.02
N ASN A 1210 -39.52 29.01 -10.59
CA ASN A 1210 -38.28 29.07 -11.37
C ASN A 1210 -37.01 29.47 -10.58
N HIS A 1211 -36.95 29.21 -9.28
CA HIS A 1211 -35.70 29.29 -8.52
C HIS A 1211 -34.95 27.96 -8.58
N VAL A 1212 -33.61 28.02 -8.66
CA VAL A 1212 -32.76 26.81 -8.60
C VAL A 1212 -32.74 26.28 -7.17
N ILE A 1213 -33.22 25.05 -6.99
CA ILE A 1213 -33.19 24.33 -5.71
C ILE A 1213 -31.84 23.63 -5.52
N GLN A 1214 -31.33 22.99 -6.58
CA GLN A 1214 -30.09 22.22 -6.54
C GLN A 1214 -29.42 22.19 -7.91
N THR A 1215 -28.08 22.21 -7.94
CA THR A 1215 -27.29 22.00 -9.15
C THR A 1215 -26.24 20.90 -8.93
N ASN A 1216 -26.26 19.89 -9.79
CA ASN A 1216 -25.34 18.76 -9.80
C ASN A 1216 -24.45 18.78 -11.05
N ARG A 1217 -23.18 18.42 -10.87
CA ARG A 1217 -22.27 18.10 -11.98
C ARG A 1217 -22.51 16.66 -12.41
N ILE A 1218 -22.84 16.44 -13.67
CA ILE A 1218 -23.06 15.09 -14.21
C ILE A 1218 -22.12 14.80 -15.38
N ILE A 1219 -21.57 13.59 -15.46
CA ILE A 1219 -20.57 13.18 -16.46
C ILE A 1219 -21.19 12.12 -17.36
N LYS A 1220 -21.23 12.39 -18.67
CA LYS A 1220 -21.56 11.36 -19.67
C LYS A 1220 -20.29 10.65 -20.12
N LYS A 1221 -20.22 9.33 -19.89
CA LYS A 1221 -19.14 8.45 -20.34
C LYS A 1221 -19.17 8.27 -21.84
#